data_AF-A0A6P2NZA7-F1
#
_entry.id   AF-A0A6P2NZA7-F1
#
_cell.length_a   1.000
_cell.length_b   1.000
_cell.length_c   1.000
_cell.angle_alpha   90.00
_cell.angle_beta   90.00
_cell.angle_gamma   90.00
#
_symmetry.space_group_name_H-M   'P 1'
#
loop_
_entity.id
_entity.type
_entity.pdbx_description
1 polymer ?
#
loop_
_entity_poly.entity_id
_entity_poly.type
_entity_poly.pdbx_seq_one_letter_code
_entity_poly.pdbx_strand_id
1 'polypeptide(L)'
;MVYSRLMRLDPDTCYDALLSRNRRFDGWFFVGVATTGVYCRPVCPVKPPKAQNCSYYPTAAAAEKAGFRPCMRCRPELAPGHGLLDLSGNLADAAATLIEDGFLNTHSVEALAQRVGVTERHLRRIFGAQFGVSPVEFAQTHRLLMAKRLLTDTALPVAVVASTAGFGSVRRFNDLFLQRYGLNPLRLRKGARASADGDMTFPLPYRPPFAWDDLMRFLAQRQIDGVERIDAQGYARVVELPNRNGNGGNGRVAGWLSVAHVPQRFALAVTVSPALTPVVPAVLARVRRLFDLDSRPDVIDAHLGELASGSPGLRVPGAFDGVEIAIRAIAGERLAATHEGTPMLARIAERFGTSIEGAPPGLTHALPSAATLAALPPSSLETIGVARDTAQGDRVARTRRRRRHARARTDGAARRDACRAARAARLRRTRGAVRRDARDGLAECVPGRRCVASRPHRTRPCAIIRAACGALGAVARVCRTARVAPSWRCVAMTPAHLIPSPLGDIAVRIEDDALTGLYFVGQKYFPPVAIVTEADALAMSPLARKVAEEVAEYFTGTRETFSVPIHLRGTAFQRRVWKELLAIPFGELVTYGEITERVGLPMSGARAVGGAVGRNPVSIMVPCHRVVGASGSLTGYAGGIDRKRALLSLEGAGFERGAHHPVQQALAF
;
A
#
# COMPACT_ATOMS: atom_id res chain seq x y z
N MET A 1 40.42 -2.96 4.25
CA MET A 1 39.95 -3.74 5.40
C MET A 1 38.94 -2.91 6.20
N VAL A 2 37.66 -2.82 5.76
CA VAL A 2 36.54 -2.30 6.59
C VAL A 2 35.22 -2.92 6.08
N TYR A 3 34.98 -4.19 6.39
CA TYR A 3 33.64 -4.78 6.35
C TYR A 3 33.34 -5.34 7.73
N SER A 4 33.00 -4.45 8.66
CA SER A 4 32.32 -4.81 9.89
C SER A 4 31.47 -3.63 10.33
N ARG A 5 30.25 -3.54 9.81
CA ARG A 5 29.14 -3.01 10.60
C ARG A 5 28.40 -4.23 11.13
N LEU A 6 28.91 -4.79 12.23
CA LEU A 6 28.10 -5.60 13.12
C LEU A 6 26.96 -4.70 13.60
N MET A 7 25.79 -4.84 12.98
CA MET A 7 24.57 -4.31 13.55
C MET A 7 24.41 -4.97 14.92
N ARG A 8 24.41 -4.18 16.00
CA ARG A 8 24.05 -4.71 17.32
C ARG A 8 22.59 -5.11 17.24
N LEU A 9 22.33 -6.41 17.36
CA LEU A 9 20.98 -6.95 17.45
C LEU A 9 20.50 -6.74 18.87
N ASP A 10 19.86 -5.59 19.08
CA ASP A 10 19.19 -5.28 20.32
C ASP A 10 18.02 -6.26 20.55
N PRO A 11 18.02 -7.05 21.65
CA PRO A 11 17.02 -8.08 21.88
C PRO A 11 15.58 -7.56 21.92
N ASP A 12 15.36 -6.34 22.42
CA ASP A 12 14.04 -5.74 22.57
C ASP A 12 13.51 -5.27 21.21
N THR A 13 14.31 -4.54 20.45
CA THR A 13 14.00 -4.16 19.05
C THR A 13 13.72 -5.40 18.19
N CYS A 14 14.53 -6.45 18.36
CA CYS A 14 14.33 -7.71 17.64
C CYS A 14 13.04 -8.44 18.08
N TYR A 15 12.64 -8.33 19.35
CA TYR A 15 11.39 -8.90 19.85
C TYR A 15 10.17 -8.13 19.35
N ASP A 16 10.22 -6.79 19.36
CA ASP A 16 9.17 -5.93 18.83
C ASP A 16 8.96 -6.15 17.32
N ALA A 17 10.06 -6.30 16.58
CA ALA A 17 10.02 -6.67 15.17
C ALA A 17 9.38 -8.05 14.94
N LEU A 18 9.55 -9.00 15.88
CA LEU A 18 8.91 -10.31 15.85
C LEU A 18 7.41 -10.24 16.21
N LEU A 19 7.02 -9.45 17.21
CA LEU A 19 5.62 -9.26 17.63
C LEU A 19 4.80 -8.57 16.54
N SER A 20 5.34 -7.48 15.98
CA SER A 20 4.72 -6.70 14.91
C SER A 20 4.83 -7.36 13.53
N ARG A 21 5.61 -8.46 13.40
CA ARG A 21 5.93 -9.13 12.14
C ARG A 21 6.45 -8.15 11.09
N ASN A 22 7.34 -7.26 11.50
CA ASN A 22 7.78 -6.13 10.69
C ASN A 22 8.65 -6.60 9.52
N ARG A 23 8.10 -6.47 8.31
CA ARG A 23 8.76 -6.88 7.04
C ARG A 23 10.06 -6.16 6.75
N ARG A 24 10.30 -4.97 7.30
CA ARG A 24 11.54 -4.22 7.09
C ARG A 24 12.76 -4.97 7.64
N PHE A 25 12.55 -5.77 8.68
CA PHE A 25 13.60 -6.56 9.34
C PHE A 25 13.73 -7.98 8.78
N ASP A 26 12.94 -8.33 7.78
CA ASP A 26 12.99 -9.67 7.20
C ASP A 26 14.34 -9.93 6.51
N GLY A 27 15.02 -11.00 6.93
CA GLY A 27 16.38 -11.32 6.47
C GLY A 27 17.49 -10.46 7.07
N TRP A 28 17.17 -9.50 7.95
CA TRP A 28 18.15 -8.72 8.70
C TRP A 28 18.63 -9.47 9.95
N PHE A 29 17.74 -10.25 10.58
CA PHE A 29 18.09 -11.16 11.66
C PHE A 29 17.16 -12.38 11.69
N PHE A 30 17.53 -13.36 12.49
CA PHE A 30 16.81 -14.61 12.72
C PHE A 30 16.59 -14.83 14.21
N VAL A 31 15.43 -15.37 14.58
CA VAL A 31 15.04 -15.61 15.98
C VAL A 31 15.17 -17.09 16.31
N GLY A 32 16.18 -17.48 17.08
CA GLY A 32 16.28 -18.81 17.68
C GLY A 32 15.39 -18.93 18.91
N VAL A 33 14.52 -19.95 18.93
CA VAL A 33 13.53 -20.17 19.98
C VAL A 33 13.95 -21.35 20.85
N ALA A 34 14.45 -21.07 22.07
CA ALA A 34 15.06 -22.05 22.97
C ALA A 34 14.12 -23.23 23.27
N THR A 35 12.83 -22.95 23.49
CA THR A 35 11.84 -23.98 23.84
C THR A 35 11.54 -24.97 22.71
N THR A 36 11.85 -24.63 21.45
CA THR A 36 11.55 -25.50 20.30
C THR A 36 12.80 -25.94 19.54
N GLY A 37 13.95 -25.34 19.84
CA GLY A 37 15.19 -25.53 19.08
C GLY A 37 15.08 -25.08 17.62
N VAL A 38 14.14 -24.19 17.28
CA VAL A 38 13.86 -23.72 15.92
C VAL A 38 14.27 -22.26 15.76
N TYR A 39 14.89 -21.89 14.64
CA TYR A 39 15.05 -20.49 14.26
C TYR A 39 14.06 -20.04 13.18
N CYS A 40 13.50 -18.84 13.37
CA CYS A 40 12.46 -18.25 12.55
C CYS A 40 12.91 -16.91 11.93
N ARG A 41 12.20 -16.49 10.88
CA ARG A 41 12.20 -15.09 10.41
C ARG A 41 11.39 -14.22 11.39
N PRO A 42 11.65 -12.90 11.49
CA PRO A 42 10.83 -11.99 12.30
C PRO A 42 9.37 -11.88 11.80
N VAL A 43 9.12 -12.23 10.53
CA VAL A 43 7.78 -12.25 9.91
C VAL A 43 7.04 -13.59 10.07
N CYS A 44 7.51 -14.48 10.96
CA CYS A 44 6.94 -15.81 11.11
C CYS A 44 5.48 -15.74 11.62
N PRO A 45 4.53 -16.50 11.05
CA PRO A 45 3.11 -16.36 11.36
C PRO A 45 2.70 -17.18 12.59
N VAL A 46 3.59 -18.00 13.14
CA VAL A 46 3.33 -18.73 14.39
C VAL A 46 3.17 -17.74 15.54
N LYS A 47 2.48 -18.18 16.59
CA LYS A 47 2.36 -17.43 17.83
C LYS A 47 3.77 -17.04 18.31
N PRO A 48 4.05 -15.76 18.57
CA PRO A 48 5.36 -15.34 19.05
C PRO A 48 5.73 -16.08 20.34
N PRO A 49 6.97 -16.59 20.46
CA PRO A 49 7.46 -17.13 21.72
C PRO A 49 7.60 -16.01 22.76
N LYS A 50 7.69 -16.35 24.05
CA LYS A 50 8.03 -15.37 25.10
C LYS A 50 9.45 -14.81 24.86
N ALA A 51 9.68 -13.54 25.18
CA ALA A 51 10.95 -12.85 25.00
C ALA A 51 12.14 -13.64 25.60
N GLN A 52 11.96 -14.15 26.83
CA GLN A 52 12.96 -14.97 27.54
C GLN A 52 13.41 -16.24 26.78
N ASN A 53 12.61 -16.72 25.81
CA ASN A 53 12.91 -17.90 25.01
C ASN A 53 13.51 -17.55 23.65
N CYS A 54 13.74 -16.28 23.36
CA CYS A 54 14.22 -15.79 22.06
C CYS A 54 15.70 -15.41 22.14
N SER A 55 16.44 -15.80 21.11
CA SER A 55 17.82 -15.37 20.86
C SER A 55 17.94 -14.90 19.42
N TYR A 56 18.79 -13.92 19.14
CA TYR A 56 18.81 -13.24 17.84
C TYR A 56 20.15 -13.40 17.13
N TYR A 57 20.08 -13.73 15.84
CA TYR A 57 21.25 -14.04 15.03
C TYR A 57 21.26 -13.21 13.75
N PRO A 58 22.41 -12.62 13.36
CA PRO A 58 22.49 -11.76 12.18
C PRO A 58 22.42 -12.54 10.87
N THR A 59 22.66 -13.86 10.92
CA THR A 59 22.59 -14.73 9.75
C THR A 59 21.98 -16.08 10.12
N ALA A 60 21.35 -16.75 9.16
CA ALA A 60 20.83 -18.11 9.32
C ALA A 60 21.95 -19.09 9.72
N ALA A 61 23.15 -18.93 9.16
CA ALA A 61 24.33 -19.73 9.51
C ALA A 61 24.75 -19.55 10.98
N ALA A 62 24.63 -18.35 11.54
CA ALA A 62 24.90 -18.11 12.97
C ALA A 62 23.87 -18.80 13.87
N ALA A 63 22.59 -18.79 13.49
CA ALA A 63 21.53 -19.50 14.21
C ALA A 63 21.72 -21.04 14.17
N GLU A 64 22.13 -21.59 13.01
CA GLU A 64 22.42 -23.02 12.87
C GLU A 64 23.66 -23.44 13.67
N LYS A 65 24.73 -22.62 13.65
CA LYS A 65 25.92 -22.84 14.48
C LYS A 65 25.57 -22.84 15.98
N ALA A 66 24.59 -22.03 16.37
CA ALA A 66 24.06 -21.99 17.74
C ALA A 66 23.11 -23.15 18.07
N GLY A 67 22.90 -24.11 17.15
CA GLY A 67 22.16 -25.35 17.40
C GLY A 67 20.68 -25.31 17.05
N PHE A 68 20.19 -24.22 16.44
CA PHE A 68 18.78 -24.12 16.02
C PHE A 68 18.55 -24.72 14.63
N ARG A 69 17.48 -25.50 14.46
CA ARG A 69 17.05 -26.00 13.14
C ARG A 69 16.15 -24.98 12.43
N PRO A 70 16.14 -24.93 11.08
CA PRO A 70 15.29 -23.98 10.35
C PRO A 70 13.79 -24.26 10.54
N CYS A 71 13.01 -23.18 10.68
CA CYS A 71 11.56 -23.28 10.79
C CYS A 71 10.90 -23.73 9.49
N MET A 72 10.14 -24.83 9.55
CA MET A 72 9.40 -25.35 8.40
C MET A 72 8.23 -24.45 7.95
N ARG A 73 7.78 -23.52 8.80
CA ARG A 73 6.62 -22.64 8.52
C ARG A 73 7.02 -21.36 7.79
N CYS A 74 8.01 -20.63 8.30
CA CYS A 74 8.49 -19.40 7.65
C CYS A 74 9.61 -19.62 6.63
N ARG A 75 10.21 -20.82 6.59
CA ARG A 75 11.25 -21.22 5.63
C ARG A 75 12.37 -20.17 5.58
N PRO A 76 13.16 -20.04 6.67
CA PRO A 76 14.13 -18.96 6.84
C PRO A 76 15.22 -18.92 5.76
N GLU A 77 15.44 -20.03 5.03
CA GLU A 77 16.34 -20.09 3.88
C GLU A 77 15.89 -19.23 2.68
N LEU A 78 14.65 -18.73 2.71
CA LEU A 78 14.09 -17.89 1.63
C LEU A 78 14.27 -16.38 1.87
N ALA A 79 14.72 -15.94 3.05
CA ALA A 79 14.82 -14.51 3.39
C ALA A 79 15.93 -13.78 2.59
N PRO A 80 15.81 -12.46 2.32
CA PRO A 80 14.65 -11.58 2.54
C PRO A 80 13.58 -11.67 1.44
N GLY A 81 12.32 -11.47 1.79
CA GLY A 81 11.18 -11.68 0.91
C GLY A 81 11.05 -13.14 0.49
N HIS A 82 10.17 -13.46 -0.47
CA HIS A 82 10.03 -14.81 -1.07
C HIS A 82 9.45 -15.90 -0.15
N GLY A 83 8.98 -15.55 1.05
CA GLY A 83 8.12 -16.44 1.86
C GLY A 83 6.68 -16.49 1.32
N LEU A 84 5.98 -17.60 1.54
CA LEU A 84 4.56 -17.77 1.17
C LEU A 84 3.63 -16.66 1.72
N LEU A 85 4.05 -15.97 2.79
CA LEU A 85 3.29 -14.93 3.50
C LEU A 85 3.41 -13.55 2.86
N ASP A 86 4.54 -13.27 2.19
CA ASP A 86 4.76 -12.01 1.47
C ASP A 86 4.02 -11.98 0.14
N LEU A 87 3.84 -13.16 -0.45
CA LEU A 87 3.02 -13.38 -1.63
C LEU A 87 1.53 -13.08 -1.34
N SER A 88 1.01 -13.47 -0.18
CA SER A 88 -0.43 -13.39 0.12
C SER A 88 -1.02 -11.97 0.06
N GLY A 89 -0.32 -10.95 0.57
CA GLY A 89 -0.80 -9.56 0.51
C GLY A 89 -0.81 -9.01 -0.91
N ASN A 90 0.31 -9.16 -1.62
CA ASN A 90 0.45 -8.72 -3.02
C ASN A 90 -0.57 -9.42 -3.94
N LEU A 91 -0.91 -10.68 -3.66
CA LEU A 91 -1.94 -11.42 -4.42
C LEU A 91 -3.35 -10.91 -4.10
N ALA A 92 -3.62 -10.52 -2.85
CA ALA A 92 -4.90 -9.89 -2.49
C ALA A 92 -5.06 -8.53 -3.18
N ASP A 93 -4.01 -7.69 -3.19
CA ASP A 93 -4.01 -6.38 -3.86
C ASP A 93 -4.13 -6.54 -5.39
N ALA A 94 -3.44 -7.52 -5.98
CA ALA A 94 -3.58 -7.86 -7.39
C ALA A 94 -5.00 -8.33 -7.73
N ALA A 95 -5.63 -9.12 -6.85
CA ALA A 95 -7.02 -9.53 -7.01
C ALA A 95 -7.97 -8.33 -6.91
N ALA A 96 -7.76 -7.42 -5.96
CA ALA A 96 -8.55 -6.20 -5.80
C ALA A 96 -8.48 -5.32 -7.06
N THR A 97 -7.28 -5.15 -7.62
CA THR A 97 -7.06 -4.43 -8.89
C THR A 97 -7.89 -5.04 -10.03
N LEU A 98 -7.92 -6.38 -10.15
CA LEU A 98 -8.74 -7.06 -11.16
C LEU A 98 -10.25 -6.85 -10.91
N ILE A 99 -10.69 -6.83 -9.65
CA ILE A 99 -12.09 -6.59 -9.29
C ILE A 99 -12.51 -5.16 -9.66
N GLU A 100 -11.67 -4.17 -9.38
CA GLU A 100 -11.89 -2.75 -9.74
C GLU A 100 -11.96 -2.57 -11.27
N ASP A 101 -11.12 -3.30 -12.01
CA ASP A 101 -11.18 -3.41 -13.48
C ASP A 101 -12.40 -4.21 -14.00
N GLY A 102 -13.32 -4.58 -13.12
CA GLY A 102 -14.60 -5.24 -13.45
C GLY A 102 -14.50 -6.74 -13.72
N PHE A 103 -13.42 -7.42 -13.33
CA PHE A 103 -13.22 -8.85 -13.64
C PHE A 103 -14.38 -9.74 -13.16
N LEU A 104 -14.89 -9.50 -11.93
CA LEU A 104 -16.01 -10.25 -11.35
C LEU A 104 -17.40 -9.87 -11.91
N ASN A 105 -17.47 -8.95 -12.88
CA ASN A 105 -18.74 -8.66 -13.58
C ASN A 105 -19.12 -9.80 -14.53
N THR A 106 -18.14 -10.50 -15.09
CA THR A 106 -18.35 -11.60 -16.05
C THR A 106 -17.71 -12.92 -15.64
N HIS A 107 -16.85 -12.92 -14.63
CA HIS A 107 -16.13 -14.11 -14.19
C HIS A 107 -16.46 -14.48 -12.75
N SER A 108 -16.25 -15.76 -12.43
CA SER A 108 -16.40 -16.27 -11.07
C SER A 108 -15.20 -15.91 -10.18
N VAL A 109 -15.38 -16.05 -8.86
CA VAL A 109 -14.29 -15.93 -7.89
C VAL A 109 -13.23 -17.03 -8.12
N GLU A 110 -13.64 -18.20 -8.61
CA GLU A 110 -12.72 -19.27 -9.01
C GLU A 110 -11.79 -18.81 -10.16
N ALA A 111 -12.36 -18.22 -11.22
CA ALA A 111 -11.57 -17.69 -12.33
C ALA A 111 -10.63 -16.57 -11.88
N LEU A 112 -11.05 -15.74 -10.91
CA LEU A 112 -10.19 -14.72 -10.31
C LEU A 112 -9.02 -15.37 -9.54
N ALA A 113 -9.28 -16.41 -8.75
CA ALA A 113 -8.25 -17.13 -8.02
C ALA A 113 -7.24 -17.79 -8.97
N GLN A 114 -7.73 -18.46 -10.02
CA GLN A 114 -6.89 -19.04 -11.08
C GLN A 114 -6.03 -17.97 -11.77
N ARG A 115 -6.61 -16.80 -12.07
CA ARG A 115 -5.92 -15.68 -12.71
C ARG A 115 -4.75 -15.15 -11.88
N VAL A 116 -4.93 -15.11 -10.56
CA VAL A 116 -3.92 -14.65 -9.59
C VAL A 116 -2.97 -15.79 -9.19
N GLY A 117 -3.25 -17.04 -9.58
CA GLY A 117 -2.40 -18.21 -9.37
C GLY A 117 -2.58 -18.89 -8.01
N VAL A 118 -3.76 -18.79 -7.42
CA VAL A 118 -4.10 -19.40 -6.12
C VAL A 118 -5.43 -20.15 -6.16
N THR A 119 -5.70 -20.96 -5.13
CA THR A 119 -7.02 -21.59 -4.97
C THR A 119 -8.03 -20.58 -4.45
N GLU A 120 -9.32 -20.77 -4.76
CA GLU A 120 -10.39 -19.89 -4.27
C GLU A 120 -10.41 -19.78 -2.74
N ARG A 121 -10.26 -20.91 -2.03
CA ARG A 121 -10.17 -20.93 -0.57
C ARG A 121 -9.01 -20.07 -0.05
N HIS A 122 -7.85 -20.15 -0.71
CA HIS A 122 -6.71 -19.32 -0.33
C HIS A 122 -6.99 -17.85 -0.62
N LEU A 123 -7.57 -17.52 -1.79
CA LEU A 123 -7.94 -16.16 -2.16
C LEU A 123 -8.88 -15.54 -1.13
N ARG A 124 -9.98 -16.20 -0.76
CA ARG A 124 -10.93 -15.70 0.25
C ARG A 124 -10.25 -15.40 1.58
N ARG A 125 -9.36 -16.29 2.03
CA ARG A 125 -8.62 -16.13 3.29
C ARG A 125 -7.67 -14.93 3.26
N ILE A 126 -6.87 -14.78 2.20
CA ILE A 126 -5.92 -13.65 2.10
C ILE A 126 -6.66 -12.32 1.89
N PHE A 127 -7.78 -12.34 1.15
CA PHE A 127 -8.59 -11.16 0.90
C PHE A 127 -9.28 -10.68 2.18
N GLY A 128 -9.86 -11.60 2.97
CA GLY A 128 -10.44 -11.28 4.27
C GLY A 128 -9.41 -10.77 5.27
N ALA A 129 -8.19 -11.32 5.27
CA ALA A 129 -7.12 -10.81 6.13
C ALA A 129 -6.64 -9.40 5.74
N GLN A 130 -6.64 -9.07 4.45
CA GLN A 130 -6.17 -7.78 3.93
C GLN A 130 -7.26 -6.68 3.98
N PHE A 131 -8.49 -7.00 3.58
CA PHE A 131 -9.57 -6.03 3.38
C PHE A 131 -10.73 -6.18 4.37
N GLY A 132 -10.71 -7.20 5.23
CA GLY A 132 -11.79 -7.45 6.21
C GLY A 132 -13.09 -8.00 5.61
N VAL A 133 -13.15 -8.19 4.28
CA VAL A 133 -14.35 -8.62 3.54
C VAL A 133 -14.01 -9.72 2.53
N SER A 134 -15.02 -10.39 1.99
CA SER A 134 -14.84 -11.32 0.87
C SER A 134 -14.66 -10.61 -0.47
N PRO A 135 -14.07 -11.27 -1.49
CA PRO A 135 -13.96 -10.70 -2.85
C PRO A 135 -15.30 -10.28 -3.46
N VAL A 136 -16.39 -11.00 -3.13
CA VAL A 136 -17.74 -10.70 -3.64
C VAL A 136 -18.30 -9.43 -3.01
N GLU A 137 -18.15 -9.26 -1.70
CA GLU A 137 -18.59 -8.06 -0.99
C GLU A 137 -17.79 -6.83 -1.40
N PHE A 138 -16.48 -6.99 -1.64
CA PHE A 138 -15.63 -5.95 -2.19
C PHE A 138 -16.11 -5.52 -3.58
N ALA A 139 -16.38 -6.48 -4.48
CA ALA A 139 -16.93 -6.20 -5.80
C ALA A 139 -18.29 -5.49 -5.73
N GLN A 140 -19.21 -5.94 -4.87
CA GLN A 140 -20.50 -5.29 -4.67
C GLN A 140 -20.36 -3.84 -4.19
N THR A 141 -19.44 -3.59 -3.25
CA THR A 141 -19.15 -2.24 -2.75
C THR A 141 -18.64 -1.34 -3.88
N HIS A 142 -17.71 -1.85 -4.68
CA HIS A 142 -17.19 -1.12 -5.84
C HIS A 142 -18.29 -0.77 -6.86
N ARG A 143 -19.19 -1.72 -7.19
CA ARG A 143 -20.32 -1.48 -8.09
C ARG A 143 -21.27 -0.41 -7.57
N LEU A 144 -21.62 -0.44 -6.28
CA LEU A 144 -22.50 0.55 -5.67
C LEU A 144 -21.87 1.95 -5.66
N LEU A 145 -20.58 2.06 -5.34
CA LEU A 145 -19.87 3.33 -5.35
C LEU A 145 -19.77 3.91 -6.77
N MET A 146 -19.50 3.05 -7.76
CA MET A 146 -19.49 3.45 -9.17
C MET A 146 -20.86 3.91 -9.63
N ALA A 147 -21.91 3.16 -9.32
CA ALA A 147 -23.28 3.53 -9.61
C ALA A 147 -23.68 4.87 -8.99
N LYS A 148 -23.39 5.06 -7.69
CA LYS A 148 -23.63 6.32 -6.99
C LYS A 148 -22.95 7.48 -7.71
N ARG A 149 -21.71 7.28 -8.14
CA ARG A 149 -20.96 8.28 -8.89
C ARG A 149 -21.64 8.63 -10.22
N LEU A 150 -21.99 7.63 -11.04
CA LEU A 150 -22.66 7.85 -12.31
C LEU A 150 -24.01 8.56 -12.15
N LEU A 151 -24.80 8.21 -11.12
CA LEU A 151 -26.07 8.88 -10.81
C LEU A 151 -25.91 10.35 -10.41
N THR A 152 -24.78 10.69 -9.79
CA THR A 152 -24.53 12.04 -9.25
C THR A 152 -23.86 12.93 -10.29
N ASP A 153 -22.95 12.37 -11.07
CA ASP A 153 -22.04 13.13 -11.94
C ASP A 153 -22.51 13.14 -13.41
N THR A 154 -23.49 12.31 -13.80
CA THR A 154 -23.94 12.18 -15.20
C THR A 154 -25.46 12.22 -15.36
N ALA A 155 -25.92 12.48 -16.58
CA ALA A 155 -27.34 12.42 -16.94
C ALA A 155 -27.77 11.05 -17.53
N LEU A 156 -26.93 10.01 -17.39
CA LEU A 156 -27.18 8.70 -18.00
C LEU A 156 -28.52 8.09 -17.54
N PRO A 157 -29.24 7.37 -18.44
CA PRO A 157 -30.38 6.57 -18.04
C PRO A 157 -30.00 5.52 -16.99
N VAL A 158 -30.88 5.26 -16.03
CA VAL A 158 -30.60 4.31 -14.92
C VAL A 158 -30.22 2.92 -15.43
N ALA A 159 -30.81 2.46 -16.54
CA ALA A 159 -30.43 1.20 -17.17
C ALA A 159 -28.96 1.18 -17.62
N VAL A 160 -28.48 2.30 -18.21
CA VAL A 160 -27.09 2.47 -18.63
C VAL A 160 -26.17 2.58 -17.42
N VAL A 161 -26.59 3.26 -16.36
CA VAL A 161 -25.85 3.31 -15.09
C VAL A 161 -25.67 1.92 -14.50
N ALA A 162 -26.75 1.13 -14.43
CA ALA A 162 -26.72 -0.21 -13.87
C ALA A 162 -25.76 -1.12 -14.65
N SER A 163 -25.88 -1.15 -15.99
CA SER A 163 -24.99 -1.96 -16.83
C SER A 163 -23.54 -1.48 -16.73
N THR A 164 -23.29 -0.16 -16.82
CA THR A 164 -21.95 0.45 -16.72
C THR A 164 -21.28 0.16 -15.39
N ALA A 165 -22.02 0.24 -14.28
CA ALA A 165 -21.51 -0.08 -12.95
C ALA A 165 -21.28 -1.59 -12.74
N GLY A 166 -21.64 -2.45 -13.70
CA GLY A 166 -21.39 -3.89 -13.66
C GLY A 166 -22.51 -4.73 -13.06
N PHE A 167 -23.75 -4.21 -13.01
CA PHE A 167 -24.91 -4.99 -12.59
C PHE A 167 -25.49 -5.77 -13.76
N GLY A 168 -25.83 -7.05 -13.51
CA GLY A 168 -26.44 -7.92 -14.53
C GLY A 168 -27.91 -7.58 -14.85
N SER A 169 -28.59 -6.81 -14.01
CA SER A 169 -29.95 -6.31 -14.27
C SER A 169 -30.26 -5.07 -13.44
N VAL A 170 -31.19 -4.25 -13.92
CA VAL A 170 -31.71 -3.08 -13.20
C VAL A 170 -32.43 -3.50 -11.92
N ARG A 171 -33.09 -4.66 -11.91
CA ARG A 171 -33.71 -5.23 -10.71
C ARG A 171 -32.67 -5.48 -9.61
N ARG A 172 -31.61 -6.23 -9.92
CA ARG A 172 -30.54 -6.52 -8.95
C ARG A 172 -29.83 -5.26 -8.47
N PHE A 173 -29.71 -4.26 -9.34
CA PHE A 173 -29.20 -2.94 -9.00
C PHE A 173 -30.08 -2.23 -7.96
N ASN A 174 -31.39 -2.13 -8.20
CA ASN A 174 -32.33 -1.52 -7.27
C ASN A 174 -32.36 -2.28 -5.92
N ASP A 175 -32.42 -3.61 -5.96
CA ASP A 175 -32.45 -4.46 -4.78
C ASP A 175 -31.22 -4.24 -3.89
N LEU A 176 -30.02 -4.19 -4.49
CA LEU A 176 -28.78 -4.00 -3.74
C LEU A 176 -28.65 -2.58 -3.17
N PHE A 177 -29.16 -1.55 -3.87
CA PHE A 177 -29.21 -0.18 -3.35
C PHE A 177 -30.14 -0.07 -2.15
N LEU A 178 -31.32 -0.67 -2.23
CA LEU A 178 -32.26 -0.69 -1.12
C LEU A 178 -31.66 -1.44 0.08
N GLN A 179 -31.08 -2.62 -0.14
CA GLN A 179 -30.49 -3.44 0.92
C GLN A 179 -29.29 -2.77 1.60
N ARG A 180 -28.41 -2.09 0.84
CA ARG A 180 -27.14 -1.57 1.37
C ARG A 180 -27.18 -0.09 1.75
N TYR A 181 -27.97 0.73 1.06
CA TYR A 181 -28.06 2.18 1.28
C TYR A 181 -29.43 2.63 1.81
N GLY A 182 -30.43 1.73 1.88
CA GLY A 182 -31.75 2.06 2.42
C GLY A 182 -32.56 3.05 1.57
N LEU A 183 -32.19 3.25 0.30
CA LEU A 183 -32.81 4.25 -0.56
C LEU A 183 -32.87 3.82 -2.02
N ASN A 184 -33.87 4.36 -2.73
CA ASN A 184 -33.99 4.19 -4.18
C ASN A 184 -32.88 4.97 -4.92
N PRO A 185 -32.18 4.36 -5.90
CA PRO A 185 -31.12 4.99 -6.67
C PRO A 185 -31.47 6.37 -7.24
N LEU A 186 -32.72 6.57 -7.70
CA LEU A 186 -33.16 7.83 -8.31
C LEU A 186 -33.10 9.01 -7.33
N ARG A 187 -33.16 8.77 -6.01
CA ARG A 187 -33.02 9.83 -4.99
C ARG A 187 -31.62 10.44 -4.96
N LEU A 188 -30.61 9.76 -5.51
CA LEU A 188 -29.25 10.28 -5.61
C LEU A 188 -29.05 11.20 -6.81
N ARG A 189 -29.98 11.18 -7.77
CA ARG A 189 -29.89 12.02 -8.96
C ARG A 189 -30.17 13.48 -8.57
N LYS A 190 -29.11 14.29 -8.54
CA LYS A 190 -29.20 15.76 -8.50
C LYS A 190 -28.85 16.26 -9.88
N GLY A 191 -29.44 17.39 -10.31
CA GLY A 191 -29.44 17.89 -11.70
C GLY A 191 -28.07 17.99 -12.38
N ALA A 192 -27.53 16.85 -12.82
CA ALA A 192 -26.34 16.78 -13.64
C ALA A 192 -26.69 17.32 -15.02
N ARG A 193 -25.95 18.34 -15.47
CA ARG A 193 -26.05 18.85 -16.84
C ARG A 193 -25.49 17.81 -17.79
N ALA A 194 -26.28 17.42 -18.79
CA ALA A 194 -25.74 16.69 -19.93
C ALA A 194 -24.75 17.61 -20.67
N SER A 195 -23.59 17.06 -21.06
CA SER A 195 -22.73 17.73 -22.04
C SER A 195 -23.45 17.76 -23.39
N ALA A 196 -23.29 18.83 -24.16
CA ALA A 196 -23.86 18.95 -25.50
C ALA A 196 -23.38 17.81 -26.42
N ASP A 197 -22.12 17.36 -26.24
CA ASP A 197 -21.48 16.32 -27.03
C ASP A 197 -21.60 14.91 -26.40
N GLY A 198 -22.32 14.78 -25.28
CA GLY A 198 -22.48 13.51 -24.56
C GLY A 198 -21.29 13.09 -23.70
N ASP A 199 -20.20 13.87 -23.69
CA ASP A 199 -19.02 13.65 -22.85
C ASP A 199 -19.36 13.62 -21.35
N MET A 200 -18.63 12.80 -20.61
CA MET A 200 -18.79 12.67 -19.16
C MET A 200 -17.52 13.10 -18.44
N THR A 201 -17.64 13.98 -17.45
CA THR A 201 -16.49 14.48 -16.68
C THR A 201 -16.58 14.03 -15.23
N PHE A 202 -15.50 13.43 -14.75
CA PHE A 202 -15.41 12.76 -13.45
C PHE A 202 -14.27 13.34 -12.60
N PRO A 203 -14.53 13.87 -11.40
CA PRO A 203 -13.48 14.38 -10.53
C PRO A 203 -12.78 13.23 -9.79
N LEU A 204 -11.49 12.98 -10.05
CA LEU A 204 -10.67 12.03 -9.30
C LEU A 204 -9.85 12.76 -8.22
N PRO A 205 -10.23 12.67 -6.93
CA PRO A 205 -9.49 13.33 -5.87
C PRO A 205 -8.11 12.70 -5.66
N TYR A 206 -7.16 13.53 -5.26
CA TYR A 206 -5.83 13.13 -4.79
C TYR A 206 -5.53 13.81 -3.44
N ARG A 207 -4.51 13.30 -2.74
CA ARG A 207 -3.99 13.95 -1.52
C ARG A 207 -2.91 14.97 -1.91
N PRO A 208 -3.06 16.28 -1.61
CA PRO A 208 -2.00 17.25 -1.90
C PRO A 208 -0.78 17.02 -0.97
N PRO A 209 0.43 17.48 -1.37
CA PRO A 209 0.76 18.14 -2.64
C PRO A 209 0.74 17.19 -3.86
N PHE A 210 0.70 17.77 -5.06
CA PHE A 210 0.71 17.02 -6.33
C PHE A 210 1.57 17.78 -7.35
N ALA A 211 2.75 17.25 -7.66
CA ALA A 211 3.70 17.85 -8.59
C ALA A 211 3.24 17.66 -10.05
N TRP A 212 2.17 18.35 -10.44
CA TRP A 212 1.52 18.20 -11.75
C TRP A 212 2.48 18.52 -12.90
N ASP A 213 3.19 19.64 -12.82
CA ASP A 213 4.07 20.08 -13.91
C ASP A 213 5.25 19.13 -14.13
N ASP A 214 5.83 18.59 -13.05
CA ASP A 214 6.90 17.59 -13.13
C ASP A 214 6.39 16.28 -13.74
N LEU A 215 5.19 15.86 -13.36
CA LEU A 215 4.55 14.67 -13.92
C LEU A 215 4.23 14.85 -15.41
N MET A 216 3.70 16.01 -15.82
CA MET A 216 3.44 16.33 -17.22
C MET A 216 4.72 16.35 -18.03
N ARG A 217 5.79 16.97 -17.51
CA ARG A 217 7.11 16.97 -18.16
C ARG A 217 7.65 15.55 -18.35
N PHE A 218 7.50 14.70 -17.34
CA PHE A 218 7.92 13.29 -17.43
C PHE A 218 7.12 12.51 -18.49
N LEU A 219 5.80 12.71 -18.56
CA LEU A 219 4.92 12.02 -19.51
C LEU A 219 5.09 12.54 -20.93
N ALA A 220 5.25 13.85 -21.13
CA ALA A 220 5.48 14.47 -22.44
C ALA A 220 6.74 13.90 -23.12
N GLN A 221 7.82 13.68 -22.36
CA GLN A 221 9.03 13.03 -22.86
C GLN A 221 8.84 11.56 -23.30
N ARG A 222 7.67 10.97 -23.04
CA ARG A 222 7.33 9.56 -23.30
C ARG A 222 6.03 9.41 -24.10
N GLN A 223 5.49 10.51 -24.61
CA GLN A 223 4.25 10.59 -25.37
C GLN A 223 4.28 9.68 -26.58
N ILE A 224 3.34 8.74 -26.68
CA ILE A 224 3.18 7.95 -27.90
C ILE A 224 2.37 8.77 -28.92
N ASP A 225 3.01 9.21 -30.00
CA ASP A 225 2.36 9.99 -31.05
C ASP A 225 1.13 9.26 -31.63
N GLY A 226 0.05 10.01 -31.84
CA GLY A 226 -1.24 9.47 -32.29
C GLY A 226 -2.08 8.77 -31.21
N VAL A 227 -1.47 8.38 -30.08
CA VAL A 227 -2.15 7.70 -28.97
C VAL A 227 -2.32 8.63 -27.77
N GLU A 228 -1.33 9.47 -27.48
CA GLU A 228 -1.30 10.38 -26.32
C GLU A 228 -1.02 11.81 -26.79
N ARG A 229 -1.57 12.78 -26.06
CA ARG A 229 -1.23 14.21 -26.19
C ARG A 229 -1.00 14.77 -24.80
N ILE A 230 0.18 15.34 -24.57
CA ILE A 230 0.54 16.02 -23.32
C ILE A 230 0.96 17.44 -23.64
N ASP A 231 0.12 18.39 -23.26
CA ASP A 231 0.30 19.82 -23.56
C ASP A 231 -0.21 20.70 -22.40
N ALA A 232 -0.34 22.00 -22.62
CA ALA A 232 -0.85 22.95 -21.62
C ALA A 232 -2.32 22.70 -21.21
N GLN A 233 -3.11 22.00 -22.03
CA GLN A 233 -4.48 21.60 -21.69
C GLN A 233 -4.52 20.36 -20.78
N GLY A 234 -3.39 19.66 -20.65
CA GLY A 234 -3.19 18.53 -19.75
C GLY A 234 -2.82 17.26 -20.49
N TYR A 235 -3.36 16.14 -20.05
CA TYR A 235 -3.08 14.81 -20.60
C TYR A 235 -4.31 14.28 -21.33
N ALA A 236 -4.18 13.83 -22.57
CA ALA A 236 -5.24 13.15 -23.29
C ALA A 236 -4.71 11.88 -23.95
N ARG A 237 -5.57 10.87 -24.14
CA ARG A 237 -5.19 9.65 -24.86
C ARG A 237 -6.37 8.94 -25.49
N VAL A 238 -6.06 8.10 -26.47
CA VAL A 238 -6.96 7.08 -27.00
C VAL A 238 -6.72 5.77 -26.24
N VAL A 239 -7.80 5.05 -25.96
CA VAL A 239 -7.77 3.76 -25.26
C VAL A 239 -8.69 2.77 -25.94
N GLU A 240 -8.34 1.50 -25.86
CA GLU A 240 -9.22 0.40 -26.24
C GLU A 240 -9.30 -0.62 -25.11
N LEU A 241 -10.51 -0.88 -24.63
CA LEU A 241 -10.77 -1.75 -23.49
C LEU A 241 -11.79 -2.85 -23.85
N PRO A 242 -11.67 -4.04 -23.25
CA PRO A 242 -12.70 -5.06 -23.42
C PRO A 242 -14.01 -4.59 -22.78
N ASN A 243 -15.11 -4.64 -23.53
CA ASN A 243 -16.44 -4.42 -22.98
C ASN A 243 -16.90 -5.71 -22.29
N ARG A 244 -17.11 -5.63 -20.98
CA ARG A 244 -17.45 -6.77 -20.13
C ARG A 244 -18.87 -6.65 -19.54
N ASN A 245 -19.73 -5.79 -20.07
CA ASN A 245 -21.08 -5.63 -19.54
C ASN A 245 -22.12 -6.36 -20.41
N GLY A 246 -22.58 -7.54 -19.95
CA GLY A 246 -23.85 -8.18 -20.33
C GLY A 246 -23.94 -8.90 -21.69
N ASN A 247 -24.37 -10.17 -21.64
CA ASN A 247 -24.85 -11.07 -22.72
C ASN A 247 -24.32 -10.85 -24.16
N GLY A 248 -23.23 -11.55 -24.49
CA GLY A 248 -23.00 -12.04 -25.86
C GLY A 248 -22.00 -11.29 -26.75
N GLY A 249 -21.57 -10.08 -26.37
CA GLY A 249 -20.57 -9.34 -27.16
C GLY A 249 -19.17 -9.44 -26.56
N ASN A 250 -18.30 -10.28 -27.11
CA ASN A 250 -16.86 -10.28 -26.83
C ASN A 250 -16.17 -9.07 -27.51
N GLY A 251 -16.78 -7.89 -27.40
CA GLY A 251 -16.41 -6.68 -28.12
C GLY A 251 -15.37 -5.86 -27.37
N ARG A 252 -14.54 -5.16 -28.12
CA ARG A 252 -13.63 -4.14 -27.59
C ARG A 252 -14.21 -2.78 -27.94
N VAL A 253 -14.02 -1.81 -27.05
CA VAL A 253 -14.54 -0.46 -27.20
C VAL A 253 -13.34 0.48 -27.18
N ALA A 254 -13.24 1.31 -28.22
CA ALA A 254 -12.24 2.34 -28.34
C ALA A 254 -12.86 3.73 -28.19
N GLY A 255 -12.10 4.66 -27.62
CA GLY A 255 -12.50 6.04 -27.45
C GLY A 255 -11.40 6.84 -26.79
N TRP A 256 -11.67 8.11 -26.48
CA TRP A 256 -10.68 9.02 -25.94
C TRP A 256 -11.03 9.46 -24.52
N LEU A 257 -10.00 9.85 -23.77
CA LEU A 257 -10.11 10.52 -22.49
C LEU A 257 -9.18 11.72 -22.44
N SER A 258 -9.54 12.73 -21.65
CA SER A 258 -8.66 13.85 -21.28
C SER A 258 -8.67 14.05 -19.77
N VAL A 259 -7.58 14.61 -19.25
CA VAL A 259 -7.31 14.80 -17.84
C VAL A 259 -6.74 16.19 -17.64
N ALA A 260 -7.49 17.02 -16.92
CA ALA A 260 -7.08 18.36 -16.52
C ALA A 260 -6.86 18.44 -15.00
N HIS A 261 -5.91 19.26 -14.57
CA HIS A 261 -5.62 19.48 -13.15
C HIS A 261 -6.55 20.54 -12.57
N VAL A 262 -7.21 20.21 -11.46
CA VAL A 262 -8.09 21.13 -10.74
C VAL A 262 -7.56 21.31 -9.31
N PRO A 263 -6.46 22.08 -9.12
CA PRO A 263 -5.77 22.16 -7.84
C PRO A 263 -6.64 22.74 -6.72
N GLN A 264 -7.58 23.63 -7.03
CA GLN A 264 -8.48 24.22 -6.03
C GLN A 264 -9.43 23.18 -5.40
N ARG A 265 -9.62 22.04 -6.07
CA ARG A 265 -10.46 20.92 -5.59
C ARG A 265 -9.65 19.68 -5.20
N PHE A 266 -8.32 19.75 -5.26
CA PHE A 266 -7.42 18.61 -5.09
C PHE A 266 -7.85 17.40 -5.91
N ALA A 267 -8.17 17.62 -7.19
CA ALA A 267 -8.69 16.60 -8.07
C ALA A 267 -8.14 16.73 -9.50
N LEU A 268 -8.19 15.62 -10.23
CA LEU A 268 -8.08 15.60 -11.68
C LEU A 268 -9.49 15.52 -12.28
N ALA A 269 -9.82 16.41 -13.21
CA ALA A 269 -11.05 16.30 -14.00
C ALA A 269 -10.78 15.36 -15.17
N VAL A 270 -11.42 14.20 -15.17
CA VAL A 270 -11.28 13.20 -16.23
C VAL A 270 -12.51 13.23 -17.11
N THR A 271 -12.35 13.71 -18.34
CA THR A 271 -13.40 13.70 -19.36
C THR A 271 -13.23 12.46 -20.23
N VAL A 272 -14.33 11.77 -20.53
CA VAL A 272 -14.34 10.56 -21.35
C VAL A 272 -15.40 10.68 -22.43
N SER A 273 -15.08 10.17 -23.63
CA SER A 273 -16.00 10.18 -24.75
C SER A 273 -17.19 9.23 -24.53
N PRO A 274 -18.35 9.46 -25.19
CA PRO A 274 -19.53 8.62 -25.05
C PRO A 274 -19.28 7.15 -25.39
N ALA A 275 -18.37 6.89 -26.35
CA ALA A 275 -17.97 5.55 -26.75
C ALA A 275 -17.46 4.73 -25.56
N LEU A 276 -16.75 5.35 -24.60
CA LEU A 276 -16.19 4.66 -23.43
C LEU A 276 -17.21 4.41 -22.31
N THR A 277 -18.49 4.80 -22.47
CA THR A 277 -19.53 4.62 -21.44
C THR A 277 -19.54 3.23 -20.81
N PRO A 278 -19.52 2.11 -21.57
CA PRO A 278 -19.56 0.77 -20.98
C PRO A 278 -18.33 0.44 -20.10
N VAL A 279 -17.20 1.13 -20.31
CA VAL A 279 -15.91 0.81 -19.68
C VAL A 279 -15.39 1.90 -18.75
N VAL A 280 -16.21 2.93 -18.44
CA VAL A 280 -15.88 4.02 -17.52
C VAL A 280 -15.24 3.55 -16.22
N PRO A 281 -15.72 2.50 -15.52
CA PRO A 281 -15.09 2.06 -14.27
C PRO A 281 -13.61 1.68 -14.45
N ALA A 282 -13.30 0.92 -15.51
CA ALA A 282 -11.95 0.50 -15.84
C ALA A 282 -11.08 1.69 -16.28
N VAL A 283 -11.64 2.64 -17.04
CA VAL A 283 -10.94 3.88 -17.43
C VAL A 283 -10.53 4.66 -16.18
N LEU A 284 -11.47 4.94 -15.27
CA LEU A 284 -11.20 5.74 -14.06
C LEU A 284 -10.22 5.04 -13.11
N ALA A 285 -10.29 3.70 -12.99
CA ALA A 285 -9.32 2.91 -12.21
C ALA A 285 -7.91 3.00 -12.82
N ARG A 286 -7.79 2.89 -14.14
CA ARG A 286 -6.51 2.99 -14.86
C ARG A 286 -5.92 4.40 -14.81
N VAL A 287 -6.73 5.45 -14.94
CA VAL A 287 -6.27 6.84 -14.75
C VAL A 287 -5.77 7.05 -13.32
N ARG A 288 -6.51 6.57 -12.31
CA ARG A 288 -6.06 6.65 -10.91
C ARG A 288 -4.67 6.02 -10.68
N ARG A 289 -4.40 4.89 -11.32
CA ARG A 289 -3.10 4.21 -11.27
C ARG A 289 -2.02 4.91 -12.09
N LEU A 290 -2.35 5.39 -13.29
CA LEU A 290 -1.43 6.14 -14.15
C LEU A 290 -0.86 7.36 -13.42
N PHE A 291 -1.72 8.09 -12.71
CA PHE A 291 -1.36 9.30 -11.97
C PHE A 291 -1.05 9.06 -10.48
N ASP A 292 -1.05 7.80 -10.01
CA ASP A 292 -0.74 7.40 -8.63
C ASP A 292 -1.51 8.24 -7.58
N LEU A 293 -2.83 8.38 -7.76
CA LEU A 293 -3.64 9.31 -6.97
C LEU A 293 -3.82 8.85 -5.50
N ASP A 294 -3.63 7.56 -5.24
CA ASP A 294 -3.76 6.97 -3.89
C ASP A 294 -2.50 7.17 -3.03
N SER A 295 -1.42 7.67 -3.63
CA SER A 295 -0.17 7.97 -2.93
C SER A 295 -0.36 8.93 -1.75
N ARG A 296 0.48 8.72 -0.73
CA ARG A 296 0.55 9.48 0.52
C ARG A 296 1.79 10.38 0.50
N PRO A 297 1.78 11.51 -0.23
CA PRO A 297 2.93 12.41 -0.30
C PRO A 297 3.28 12.96 1.08
N ASP A 298 2.29 13.11 1.97
CA ASP A 298 2.49 13.47 3.37
C ASP A 298 3.42 12.51 4.13
N VAL A 299 3.42 11.23 3.77
CA VAL A 299 4.31 10.20 4.35
C VAL A 299 5.59 10.06 3.53
N ILE A 300 5.48 10.08 2.21
CA ILE A 300 6.59 9.85 1.29
C ILE A 300 7.56 11.03 1.32
N ASP A 301 7.09 12.25 1.13
CA ASP A 301 7.94 13.44 1.10
C ASP A 301 8.63 13.65 2.45
N ALA A 302 7.90 13.42 3.55
CA ALA A 302 8.46 13.47 4.90
C ALA A 302 9.57 12.44 5.12
N HIS A 303 9.41 11.23 4.56
CA HIS A 303 10.43 10.18 4.65
C HIS A 303 11.65 10.46 3.75
N LEU A 304 11.44 11.05 2.58
CA LEU A 304 12.48 11.40 1.63
C LEU A 304 13.26 12.66 2.03
N GLY A 305 12.67 13.55 2.85
CA GLY A 305 13.30 14.76 3.35
C GLY A 305 13.76 15.68 2.22
N GLU A 306 15.02 16.09 2.25
CA GLU A 306 15.64 16.94 1.22
C GLU A 306 15.53 16.38 -0.21
N LEU A 307 15.39 15.06 -0.38
CA LEU A 307 15.23 14.49 -1.72
C LEU A 307 13.88 14.88 -2.37
N ALA A 308 12.86 15.21 -1.57
CA ALA A 308 11.54 15.62 -2.05
C ALA A 308 11.35 17.15 -2.10
N SER A 309 12.29 17.95 -1.58
CA SER A 309 12.12 19.40 -1.43
C SER A 309 11.97 20.14 -2.77
N GLY A 310 12.61 19.64 -3.83
CA GLY A 310 12.53 20.21 -5.18
C GLY A 310 11.21 19.92 -5.92
N SER A 311 10.51 18.84 -5.57
CA SER A 311 9.24 18.45 -6.19
C SER A 311 8.29 17.80 -5.17
N PRO A 312 7.74 18.56 -4.20
CA PRO A 312 6.82 18.00 -3.22
C PRO A 312 5.57 17.42 -3.89
N GLY A 313 5.17 16.23 -3.48
CA GLY A 313 4.02 15.53 -4.06
C GLY A 313 4.30 14.89 -5.41
N LEU A 314 5.59 14.66 -5.73
CA LEU A 314 5.99 13.86 -6.87
C LEU A 314 5.35 12.47 -6.80
N ARG A 315 4.93 11.99 -7.96
CA ARG A 315 4.23 10.71 -8.12
C ARG A 315 5.09 9.71 -8.85
N VAL A 316 4.78 8.43 -8.66
CA VAL A 316 5.34 7.37 -9.49
C VAL A 316 4.39 7.13 -10.66
N PRO A 317 4.62 7.72 -11.85
CA PRO A 317 3.77 7.48 -13.00
C PRO A 317 3.71 5.99 -13.31
N GLY A 318 2.49 5.47 -13.33
CA GLY A 318 2.22 4.11 -13.80
C GLY A 318 2.18 4.05 -15.32
N ALA A 319 1.45 3.07 -15.85
CA ALA A 319 0.96 3.13 -17.22
C ALA A 319 -0.52 2.80 -17.24
N PHE A 320 -1.19 3.16 -18.33
CA PHE A 320 -2.60 2.89 -18.49
C PHE A 320 -2.92 1.41 -18.72
N ASP A 321 -1.99 0.66 -19.32
CA ASP A 321 -2.11 -0.79 -19.53
C ASP A 321 -0.79 -1.53 -19.31
N GLY A 322 -0.88 -2.78 -18.87
CA GLY A 322 0.29 -3.64 -18.63
C GLY A 322 1.04 -4.03 -19.91
N VAL A 323 0.36 -4.09 -21.06
CA VAL A 323 1.01 -4.34 -22.37
C VAL A 323 1.94 -3.18 -22.71
N GLU A 324 1.51 -1.95 -22.46
CA GLU A 324 2.32 -0.75 -22.70
C GLU A 324 3.62 -0.81 -21.88
N ILE A 325 3.53 -1.11 -20.58
CA ILE A 325 4.72 -1.28 -19.70
C ILE A 325 5.63 -2.37 -20.24
N ALA A 326 5.08 -3.52 -20.63
CA ALA A 326 5.86 -4.64 -21.14
C ALA A 326 6.63 -4.26 -22.41
N ILE A 327 5.99 -3.57 -23.35
CA ILE A 327 6.65 -3.10 -24.58
C ILE A 327 7.71 -2.05 -24.26
N ARG A 328 7.40 -1.05 -23.42
CA ARG A 328 8.39 -0.03 -23.00
C ARG A 328 9.61 -0.68 -22.35
N ALA A 329 9.42 -1.70 -21.50
CA ALA A 329 10.51 -2.45 -20.87
C ALA A 329 11.34 -3.25 -21.88
N ILE A 330 10.69 -3.92 -22.83
CA ILE A 330 11.37 -4.68 -23.89
C ILE A 330 12.18 -3.76 -24.81
N ALA A 331 11.68 -2.56 -25.10
CA ALA A 331 12.38 -1.57 -25.91
C ALA A 331 13.58 -0.95 -25.16
N GLY A 332 13.40 -0.59 -23.88
CA GLY A 332 14.42 0.06 -23.05
C GLY A 332 15.65 -0.81 -22.71
N GLU A 333 15.57 -2.14 -22.81
CA GLU A 333 16.72 -3.04 -22.56
C GLU A 333 17.77 -3.04 -23.69
N ARG A 334 17.48 -2.45 -24.86
CA ARG A 334 18.40 -2.51 -26.01
C ARG A 334 19.32 -1.31 -26.18
N LEU A 335 19.00 -0.15 -25.60
CA LEU A 335 19.66 1.12 -25.94
C LEU A 335 19.75 1.99 -24.68
N ALA A 336 20.94 2.55 -24.41
CA ALA A 336 21.29 3.17 -23.14
C ALA A 336 20.65 4.57 -22.91
N ALA A 337 19.69 4.97 -23.73
CA ALA A 337 18.97 6.23 -23.60
C ALA A 337 17.50 5.97 -23.24
N THR A 338 17.04 6.65 -22.19
CA THR A 338 15.60 6.82 -21.92
C THR A 338 14.97 7.51 -23.13
N HIS A 339 13.68 7.25 -23.43
CA HIS A 339 12.85 7.85 -24.52
C HIS A 339 12.67 7.04 -25.83
N GLU A 340 13.47 6.02 -26.13
CA GLU A 340 13.40 5.33 -27.44
C GLU A 340 12.31 4.24 -27.59
N GLY A 341 11.62 3.84 -26.50
CA GLY A 341 10.47 2.93 -26.60
C GLY A 341 9.24 3.57 -27.26
N THR A 342 9.21 4.89 -27.30
CA THR A 342 8.09 5.70 -27.76
C THR A 342 7.88 5.61 -29.28
N PRO A 343 8.91 5.80 -30.14
CA PRO A 343 8.75 5.58 -31.58
C PRO A 343 8.30 4.15 -31.96
N MET A 344 8.75 3.13 -31.22
CA MET A 344 8.31 1.76 -31.44
C MET A 344 6.82 1.58 -31.12
N LEU A 345 6.36 2.14 -30.00
CA LEU A 345 4.94 2.13 -29.64
C LEU A 345 4.09 2.92 -30.64
N ALA A 346 4.56 4.07 -31.11
CA ALA A 346 3.86 4.88 -32.11
C ALA A 346 3.66 4.09 -33.41
N ARG A 347 4.72 3.46 -33.95
CA ARG A 347 4.60 2.62 -35.16
C ARG A 347 3.71 1.39 -34.95
N ILE A 348 3.75 0.77 -33.78
CA ILE A 348 2.87 -0.35 -33.43
C ILE A 348 1.41 0.13 -33.41
N ALA A 349 1.15 1.27 -32.79
CA ALA A 349 -0.18 1.82 -32.65
C ALA A 349 -0.74 2.30 -34.00
N GLU A 350 0.08 2.98 -34.82
CA GLU A 350 -0.29 3.44 -36.15
C GLU A 350 -0.63 2.26 -37.08
N ARG A 351 0.18 1.19 -37.04
CA ARG A 351 0.02 0.06 -37.96
C ARG A 351 -1.02 -0.98 -37.53
N PHE A 352 -1.12 -1.23 -36.22
CA PHE A 352 -1.91 -2.35 -35.68
C PHE A 352 -2.95 -1.91 -34.64
N GLY A 353 -2.98 -0.63 -34.29
CA GLY A 353 -3.95 -0.07 -33.36
C GLY A 353 -5.33 0.14 -33.95
N THR A 354 -6.26 0.51 -33.09
CA THR A 354 -7.67 0.75 -33.45
C THR A 354 -7.86 2.24 -33.68
N SER A 355 -8.15 2.64 -34.93
CA SER A 355 -8.45 4.04 -35.27
C SER A 355 -9.77 4.48 -34.64
N ILE A 356 -9.86 5.75 -34.24
CA ILE A 356 -11.10 6.35 -33.75
C ILE A 356 -11.43 7.64 -34.50
N GLU A 357 -12.71 7.94 -34.62
CA GLU A 357 -13.22 9.20 -35.16
C GLU A 357 -13.65 10.14 -34.03
N GLY A 358 -13.73 11.45 -34.31
CA GLY A 358 -14.20 12.45 -33.33
C GLY A 358 -13.28 12.63 -32.11
N ALA A 359 -12.01 12.25 -32.23
CA ALA A 359 -11.02 12.48 -31.19
C ALA A 359 -10.51 13.93 -31.23
N PRO A 360 -10.13 14.51 -30.08
CA PRO A 360 -9.40 15.77 -30.03
C PRO A 360 -8.13 15.75 -30.92
N PRO A 361 -7.71 16.88 -31.51
CA PRO A 361 -6.56 16.93 -32.41
C PRO A 361 -5.29 16.26 -31.85
N GLY A 362 -4.56 15.54 -32.70
CA GLY A 362 -3.35 14.79 -32.32
C GLY A 362 -3.62 13.38 -31.77
N LEU A 363 -4.88 13.00 -31.54
CA LEU A 363 -5.30 11.66 -31.17
C LEU A 363 -5.96 10.97 -32.36
N THR A 364 -5.51 9.77 -32.71
CA THR A 364 -5.99 9.07 -33.92
C THR A 364 -6.26 7.58 -33.69
N HIS A 365 -5.47 6.91 -32.84
CA HIS A 365 -5.59 5.46 -32.68
C HIS A 365 -5.21 4.97 -31.27
N ALA A 366 -5.83 3.86 -30.84
CA ALA A 366 -5.49 3.18 -29.60
C ALA A 366 -4.30 2.23 -29.79
N LEU A 367 -3.50 2.01 -28.74
CA LEU A 367 -2.52 0.92 -28.74
C LEU A 367 -3.22 -0.46 -28.87
N PRO A 368 -2.72 -1.39 -29.70
CA PRO A 368 -3.32 -2.71 -29.86
C PRO A 368 -3.33 -3.53 -28.57
N SER A 369 -4.33 -4.39 -28.45
CA SER A 369 -4.46 -5.32 -27.33
C SER A 369 -3.37 -6.39 -27.32
N ALA A 370 -3.14 -7.00 -26.14
CA ALA A 370 -2.27 -8.17 -26.03
C ALA A 370 -2.66 -9.31 -26.98
N ALA A 371 -3.97 -9.53 -27.16
CA ALA A 371 -4.50 -10.58 -28.01
C ALA A 371 -4.24 -10.27 -29.50
N THR A 372 -4.42 -9.01 -29.89
CA THR A 372 -4.12 -8.51 -31.24
C THR A 372 -2.64 -8.73 -31.53
N LEU A 373 -1.74 -8.27 -30.64
CA LEU A 373 -0.30 -8.43 -30.80
C LEU A 373 0.14 -9.90 -30.84
N ALA A 374 -0.47 -10.76 -30.00
CA ALA A 374 -0.14 -12.18 -29.96
C ALA A 374 -0.58 -12.95 -31.22
N ALA A 375 -1.60 -12.44 -31.93
CA ALA A 375 -2.07 -13.02 -33.18
C ALA A 375 -1.21 -12.60 -34.40
N LEU A 376 -0.37 -11.56 -34.27
CA LEU A 376 0.50 -11.12 -35.35
C LEU A 376 1.68 -12.09 -35.54
N PRO A 377 2.06 -12.42 -36.79
CA PRO A 377 3.31 -13.11 -37.03
C PRO A 377 4.50 -12.17 -36.73
N PRO A 378 5.65 -12.67 -36.22
CA PRO A 378 6.80 -11.83 -35.91
C PRO A 378 7.29 -10.94 -37.06
N SER A 379 7.13 -11.41 -38.30
CA SER A 379 7.45 -10.65 -39.52
C SER A 379 6.66 -9.34 -39.65
N SER A 380 5.43 -9.27 -39.11
CA SER A 380 4.63 -8.05 -39.11
C SER A 380 5.21 -6.98 -38.20
N LEU A 381 5.87 -7.37 -37.10
CA LEU A 381 6.56 -6.40 -36.25
C LEU A 381 7.93 -6.01 -36.86
N GLU A 382 8.58 -6.93 -37.58
CA GLU A 382 9.81 -6.63 -38.32
C GLU A 382 9.62 -5.55 -39.39
N THR A 383 8.48 -5.53 -40.08
CA THR A 383 8.20 -4.53 -41.13
C THR A 383 8.11 -3.10 -40.60
N ILE A 384 7.81 -2.94 -39.31
CA ILE A 384 7.83 -1.64 -38.62
C ILE A 384 9.11 -1.43 -37.79
N GLY A 385 10.18 -2.14 -38.13
CA GLY A 385 11.51 -1.95 -37.55
C GLY A 385 11.72 -2.58 -36.17
N VAL A 386 10.85 -3.51 -35.74
CA VAL A 386 11.05 -4.26 -34.48
C VAL A 386 11.86 -5.51 -34.78
N ALA A 387 13.09 -5.60 -34.26
CA ALA A 387 13.95 -6.74 -34.57
C ALA A 387 13.32 -8.08 -34.12
N ARG A 388 13.56 -9.15 -34.90
CA ARG A 388 13.00 -10.49 -34.71
C ARG A 388 13.09 -11.03 -33.27
N ASP A 389 14.26 -10.94 -32.64
CA ASP A 389 14.49 -11.38 -31.24
C ASP A 389 13.56 -10.66 -30.22
N THR A 390 13.19 -9.41 -30.52
CA THR A 390 12.26 -8.59 -29.74
C THR A 390 10.81 -8.97 -30.09
N ALA A 391 10.49 -9.14 -31.37
CA ALA A 391 9.17 -9.54 -31.85
C ALA A 391 8.73 -10.92 -31.33
N GLN A 392 9.67 -11.87 -31.21
CA GLN A 392 9.40 -13.23 -30.70
C GLN A 392 9.36 -13.31 -29.16
N GLY A 393 9.80 -12.28 -28.44
CA GLY A 393 9.95 -12.33 -26.96
C GLY A 393 11.05 -13.28 -26.46
N ASP A 394 11.83 -13.88 -27.36
CA ASP A 394 12.83 -14.93 -27.11
C ASP A 394 13.99 -14.45 -26.23
N ARG A 395 14.25 -13.15 -26.17
CA ARG A 395 15.35 -12.59 -25.37
C ARG A 395 15.10 -12.71 -23.87
N VAL A 396 13.85 -12.52 -23.42
CA VAL A 396 13.44 -12.77 -22.02
C VAL A 396 13.59 -14.26 -21.66
N ALA A 397 13.34 -15.15 -22.62
CA ALA A 397 13.58 -16.59 -22.46
C ALA A 397 15.08 -16.95 -22.44
N ARG A 398 15.92 -16.28 -23.24
CA ARG A 398 17.38 -16.49 -23.31
C ARG A 398 18.12 -15.97 -22.07
N THR A 399 17.75 -14.81 -21.50
CA THR A 399 18.28 -14.34 -20.19
C THR A 399 17.89 -15.28 -19.04
N ARG A 400 16.66 -15.84 -19.07
CA ARG A 400 16.25 -16.92 -18.14
C ARG A 400 17.06 -18.20 -18.32
N ARG A 401 17.34 -18.64 -19.54
CA ARG A 401 18.17 -19.83 -19.84
C ARG A 401 19.64 -19.64 -19.43
N ARG A 402 20.27 -18.51 -19.78
CA ARG A 402 21.66 -18.21 -19.38
C ARG A 402 21.81 -18.13 -17.85
N ARG A 403 20.84 -17.56 -17.13
CA ARG A 403 20.85 -17.51 -15.65
C ARG A 403 20.60 -18.88 -15.00
N ARG A 404 19.77 -19.75 -15.59
CA ARG A 404 19.61 -21.14 -15.14
C ARG A 404 20.88 -21.97 -15.34
N HIS A 405 21.59 -21.80 -16.47
CA HIS A 405 22.85 -22.49 -16.71
C HIS A 405 24.01 -21.96 -15.85
N ALA A 406 24.04 -20.66 -15.53
CA ALA A 406 25.01 -20.09 -14.59
C ALA A 406 24.82 -20.65 -13.17
N ARG A 407 23.57 -20.78 -12.67
CA ARG A 407 23.27 -21.43 -11.38
C ARG A 407 23.59 -22.94 -11.38
N ALA A 408 23.31 -23.65 -12.47
CA ALA A 408 23.61 -25.07 -12.57
C ALA A 408 25.12 -25.38 -12.58
N ARG A 409 25.96 -24.47 -13.10
CA ARG A 409 27.43 -24.63 -13.08
C ARG A 409 28.02 -24.35 -11.69
N THR A 410 27.50 -23.37 -10.94
CA THR A 410 27.96 -23.09 -9.57
C THR A 410 27.52 -24.16 -8.57
N ASP A 411 26.29 -24.69 -8.69
CA ASP A 411 25.79 -25.76 -7.80
C ASP A 411 26.45 -27.12 -8.10
N GLY A 412 26.86 -27.36 -9.36
CA GLY A 412 27.56 -28.57 -9.78
C GLY A 412 29.04 -28.62 -9.40
N ALA A 413 29.68 -27.47 -9.18
CA ALA A 413 31.04 -27.38 -8.63
C ALA A 413 31.00 -27.53 -7.10
N ALA A 414 30.12 -26.80 -6.41
CA ALA A 414 29.96 -26.86 -4.96
C ALA A 414 29.55 -28.26 -4.46
N ARG A 415 28.71 -29.00 -5.20
CA ARG A 415 28.36 -30.39 -4.86
C ARG A 415 29.50 -31.38 -5.04
N ARG A 416 30.40 -31.18 -6.00
CA ARG A 416 31.56 -32.05 -6.22
C ARG A 416 32.64 -31.84 -5.16
N ASP A 417 32.81 -30.61 -4.69
CA ASP A 417 33.76 -30.28 -3.63
C ASP A 417 33.23 -30.67 -2.24
N ALA A 418 31.92 -30.48 -1.98
CA ALA A 418 31.29 -30.95 -0.75
C ALA A 418 31.29 -32.49 -0.64
N CYS A 419 31.11 -33.21 -1.76
CA CYS A 419 31.15 -34.67 -1.76
C CYS A 419 32.58 -35.23 -1.59
N ARG A 420 33.60 -34.52 -2.09
CA ARG A 420 35.03 -34.84 -1.84
C ARG A 420 35.42 -34.57 -0.38
N ALA A 421 34.99 -33.43 0.18
CA ALA A 421 35.23 -33.08 1.58
C ALA A 421 34.52 -34.05 2.55
N ALA A 422 33.28 -34.46 2.24
CA ALA A 422 32.54 -35.43 3.04
C ALA A 422 33.18 -36.84 3.01
N ARG A 423 33.74 -37.28 1.87
CA ARG A 423 34.50 -38.55 1.79
C ARG A 423 35.81 -38.48 2.58
N ALA A 424 36.53 -37.36 2.53
CA ALA A 424 37.76 -37.16 3.29
C ALA A 424 37.51 -37.09 4.81
N ALA A 425 36.37 -36.54 5.23
CA ALA A 425 35.96 -36.48 6.64
C ALA A 425 35.48 -37.84 7.19
N ARG A 426 34.87 -38.68 6.34
CA ARG A 426 34.42 -40.04 6.73
C ARG A 426 35.57 -41.02 6.91
N LEU A 427 36.66 -40.88 6.15
CA LEU A 427 37.87 -41.71 6.27
C LEU A 427 38.75 -41.34 7.48
N ARG A 428 38.59 -40.13 8.05
CA ARG A 428 39.33 -39.68 9.25
C ARG A 428 38.61 -40.00 10.57
N ARG A 429 37.33 -40.37 10.53
CA ARG A 429 36.53 -40.72 11.72
C ARG A 429 36.43 -42.22 12.00
N THR A 430 37.04 -43.09 11.18
CA THR A 430 37.07 -44.55 11.39
C THR A 430 38.45 -45.09 11.81
N ARG A 431 39.36 -44.23 12.29
CA ARG A 431 40.71 -44.64 12.76
C ARG A 431 41.03 -44.28 14.21
N GLY A 432 40.02 -44.12 15.05
CA GLY A 432 40.25 -43.78 16.46
C GLY A 432 39.09 -44.15 17.37
N ALA A 433 38.75 -45.43 17.46
CA ALA A 433 38.20 -46.07 18.65
C ALA A 433 37.95 -47.56 18.37
N VAL A 434 38.30 -48.40 19.34
CA VAL A 434 37.98 -49.84 19.47
C VAL A 434 38.90 -50.82 18.72
N ARG A 435 40.09 -51.03 19.31
CA ARG A 435 40.62 -52.39 19.53
C ARG A 435 40.23 -52.79 20.95
N ARG A 436 39.34 -53.77 21.12
CA ARG A 436 39.51 -54.97 21.96
C ARG A 436 38.24 -55.82 21.96
N ASP A 437 38.52 -57.10 21.74
CA ASP A 437 37.78 -58.30 22.08
C ASP A 437 36.54 -58.72 21.29
N ALA A 438 36.77 -59.81 20.58
CA ALA A 438 35.88 -60.70 19.90
C ALA A 438 35.10 -61.58 20.88
N ARG A 439 33.88 -61.97 20.51
CA ARG A 439 33.50 -63.35 20.11
C ARG A 439 31.98 -63.49 20.00
N ASP A 440 31.59 -64.12 18.88
CA ASP A 440 30.50 -65.08 18.69
C ASP A 440 29.04 -64.74 19.05
N GLY A 441 28.13 -65.09 18.12
CA GLY A 441 26.76 -65.48 18.47
C GLY A 441 25.61 -64.83 17.71
N LEU A 442 25.40 -65.30 16.47
CA LEU A 442 24.14 -65.70 15.81
C LEU A 442 22.74 -65.20 16.29
N ALA A 443 21.88 -65.04 15.26
CA ALA A 443 20.41 -65.13 15.26
C ALA A 443 19.65 -63.93 15.88
N GLU A 444 18.52 -63.43 15.38
CA GLU A 444 17.47 -64.04 14.56
C GLU A 444 16.61 -62.90 13.96
N CYS A 445 16.21 -63.04 12.69
CA CYS A 445 15.16 -62.24 12.06
C CYS A 445 14.05 -63.19 11.65
N VAL A 446 12.80 -62.89 12.03
CA VAL A 446 11.60 -63.57 11.52
C VAL A 446 10.62 -62.53 10.96
N PRO A 447 9.88 -62.85 9.87
CA PRO A 447 9.53 -61.90 8.82
C PRO A 447 8.00 -61.72 8.62
N GLY A 448 7.64 -60.77 7.74
CA GLY A 448 6.47 -60.92 6.86
C GLY A 448 5.53 -59.73 6.78
N ARG A 449 5.50 -59.06 5.62
CA ARG A 449 4.47 -59.30 4.57
C ARG A 449 4.74 -58.42 3.34
N ARG A 450 4.72 -59.07 2.18
CA ARG A 450 4.87 -58.52 0.82
C ARG A 450 3.57 -57.85 0.38
N CYS A 451 3.68 -56.82 -0.46
CA CYS A 451 2.79 -56.63 -1.60
C CYS A 451 3.63 -56.21 -2.83
N VAL A 452 3.25 -56.82 -3.95
CA VAL A 452 3.97 -56.96 -5.21
C VAL A 452 3.71 -55.76 -6.13
N ALA A 453 4.70 -55.50 -6.98
CA ALA A 453 4.73 -54.46 -7.98
C ALA A 453 3.72 -54.67 -9.11
N SER A 454 3.12 -53.57 -9.57
CA SER A 454 2.64 -53.39 -10.94
C SER A 454 2.99 -51.99 -11.45
N ARG A 455 3.78 -51.93 -12.53
CA ARG A 455 3.79 -50.81 -13.51
C ARG A 455 2.48 -50.94 -14.34
N PRO A 456 1.92 -49.90 -15.03
CA PRO A 456 2.64 -48.85 -15.77
C PRO A 456 1.94 -47.45 -15.85
N HIS A 457 2.70 -46.42 -16.25
CA HIS A 457 2.43 -45.51 -17.38
C HIS A 457 3.22 -44.20 -17.25
N ARG A 458 4.11 -43.95 -18.22
CA ARG A 458 4.71 -42.65 -18.49
C ARG A 458 3.63 -41.73 -19.07
N THR A 459 3.05 -40.86 -18.27
CA THR A 459 2.37 -39.67 -18.76
C THR A 459 3.33 -38.47 -18.66
N ARG A 460 3.58 -37.84 -19.82
CA ARG A 460 4.32 -36.58 -19.92
C ARG A 460 3.55 -35.50 -19.16
N PRO A 461 4.15 -34.75 -18.22
CA PRO A 461 3.49 -33.56 -17.70
C PRO A 461 3.40 -32.50 -18.80
N CYS A 462 2.17 -32.07 -19.02
CA CYS A 462 1.73 -31.07 -19.99
C CYS A 462 2.54 -29.75 -19.86
N ALA A 463 2.88 -29.15 -21.02
CA ALA A 463 3.78 -28.01 -21.17
C ALA A 463 3.24 -26.66 -20.63
N ILE A 464 2.12 -26.65 -19.92
CA ILE A 464 1.38 -25.42 -19.56
C ILE A 464 1.82 -24.83 -18.20
N ILE A 465 2.55 -25.58 -17.35
CA ILE A 465 2.95 -25.11 -16.00
C ILE A 465 4.37 -24.48 -15.95
N ARG A 466 5.07 -24.36 -17.08
CA ARG A 466 6.45 -23.79 -17.10
C ARG A 466 6.55 -22.30 -17.43
N ALA A 467 5.47 -21.63 -17.83
CA ALA A 467 5.53 -20.23 -18.27
C ALA A 467 5.26 -19.17 -17.16
N ALA A 468 4.60 -19.55 -16.05
CA ALA A 468 4.07 -18.57 -15.08
C ALA A 468 5.04 -18.10 -13.97
N CYS A 469 6.22 -18.70 -13.81
CA CYS A 469 7.09 -18.45 -12.65
C CYS A 469 8.29 -17.51 -12.88
N GLY A 470 8.31 -16.67 -13.93
CA GLY A 470 9.51 -15.88 -14.24
C GLY A 470 9.33 -14.37 -14.38
N ALA A 471 8.14 -13.82 -14.16
CA ALA A 471 7.86 -12.39 -14.41
C ALA A 471 8.17 -11.46 -13.21
N LEU A 472 8.45 -12.00 -12.02
CA LEU A 472 8.68 -11.18 -10.81
C LEU A 472 10.17 -11.01 -10.44
N GLY A 473 11.11 -11.47 -11.28
CA GLY A 473 12.55 -11.46 -10.97
C GLY A 473 13.38 -10.31 -11.59
N ALA A 474 12.77 -9.46 -12.43
CA ALA A 474 13.51 -8.46 -13.23
C ALA A 474 13.56 -7.06 -12.58
N VAL A 475 12.57 -6.67 -11.78
CA VAL A 475 12.54 -5.34 -11.14
C VAL A 475 13.53 -5.24 -9.97
N ALA A 476 13.88 -6.35 -9.32
CA ALA A 476 14.76 -6.38 -8.14
C ALA A 476 16.29 -6.28 -8.43
N ARG A 477 16.71 -5.91 -9.65
CA ARG A 477 18.14 -5.93 -10.01
C ARG A 477 18.72 -4.67 -10.66
N VAL A 478 17.91 -3.69 -11.03
CA VAL A 478 18.41 -2.41 -11.58
C VAL A 478 19.02 -1.51 -10.49
N CYS A 479 18.58 -1.62 -9.22
CA CYS A 479 19.16 -0.81 -8.12
C CYS A 479 20.56 -1.24 -7.64
N ARG A 480 21.27 -2.15 -8.32
CA ARG A 480 22.55 -2.70 -7.85
C ARG A 480 23.81 -2.16 -8.55
N THR A 481 23.71 -1.13 -9.40
CA THR A 481 24.89 -0.58 -10.11
C THR A 481 25.13 0.92 -9.98
N ALA A 482 24.31 1.68 -9.25
CA ALA A 482 24.65 3.05 -8.91
C ALA A 482 25.56 3.06 -7.67
N ARG A 483 26.88 3.13 -7.87
CA ARG A 483 27.81 3.58 -6.83
C ARG A 483 27.64 5.08 -6.68
N VAL A 484 26.73 5.49 -5.81
CA VAL A 484 26.75 6.83 -5.22
C VAL A 484 26.83 6.61 -3.73
N ALA A 485 27.97 6.95 -3.14
CA ALA A 485 28.12 6.96 -1.69
C ALA A 485 27.27 8.13 -1.15
N PRO A 486 26.21 7.90 -0.36
CA PRO A 486 25.50 8.98 0.27
C PRO A 486 26.27 9.35 1.54
N SER A 487 26.69 10.60 1.65
CA SER A 487 26.97 11.20 2.95
C SER A 487 25.62 11.40 3.64
N TRP A 488 25.20 10.40 4.41
CA TRP A 488 24.01 10.46 5.25
C TRP A 488 24.20 11.55 6.30
N ARG A 489 23.49 12.67 6.17
CA ARG A 489 23.11 13.46 7.33
C ARG A 489 21.67 13.09 7.67
N CYS A 490 21.49 12.46 8.82
CA CYS A 490 20.20 12.04 9.34
C CYS A 490 19.27 13.25 9.49
N VAL A 491 18.07 13.20 8.92
CA VAL A 491 16.95 14.00 9.43
C VAL A 491 16.60 13.39 10.78
N ALA A 492 16.90 14.11 11.86
CA ALA A 492 16.64 13.64 13.21
C ALA A 492 15.13 13.42 13.40
N MET A 493 14.72 12.17 13.68
CA MET A 493 13.39 11.93 14.23
C MET A 493 13.37 12.58 15.61
N THR A 494 12.47 13.53 15.85
CA THR A 494 12.37 14.08 17.20
C THR A 494 11.81 13.00 18.13
N PRO A 495 12.51 12.69 19.24
CA PRO A 495 12.01 11.78 20.26
C PRO A 495 10.70 12.31 20.86
N ALA A 496 9.77 11.40 21.14
CA ALA A 496 8.59 11.68 21.95
C ALA A 496 8.47 10.61 23.04
N HIS A 497 8.02 11.03 24.22
CA HIS A 497 7.73 10.15 25.35
C HIS A 497 6.26 9.78 25.35
N LEU A 498 5.91 8.54 25.67
CA LEU A 498 4.52 8.18 25.91
C LEU A 498 4.19 8.36 27.39
N ILE A 499 3.05 8.97 27.66
CA ILE A 499 2.43 9.00 28.99
C ILE A 499 1.05 8.33 28.89
N PRO A 500 0.68 7.47 29.86
CA PRO A 500 -0.63 6.84 29.88
C PRO A 500 -1.72 7.87 30.22
N SER A 501 -2.96 7.63 29.75
CA SER A 501 -4.13 8.38 30.19
C SER A 501 -5.41 7.55 30.13
N PRO A 502 -6.48 7.92 30.88
CA PRO A 502 -7.79 7.25 30.81
C PRO A 502 -8.43 7.25 29.41
N LEU A 503 -7.95 8.09 28.49
CA LEU A 503 -8.44 8.20 27.11
C LEU A 503 -7.47 7.61 26.07
N GLY A 504 -6.51 6.80 26.53
CA GLY A 504 -5.44 6.18 25.74
C GLY A 504 -4.12 6.96 25.80
N ASP A 505 -3.04 6.33 25.36
CA ASP A 505 -1.69 6.91 25.47
C ASP A 505 -1.56 8.26 24.77
N ILE A 506 -0.75 9.13 25.36
CA ILE A 506 -0.45 10.47 24.87
C ILE A 506 1.05 10.57 24.58
N ALA A 507 1.40 10.95 23.35
CA ALA A 507 2.76 11.26 22.96
C ALA A 507 3.12 12.71 23.30
N VAL A 508 4.14 12.88 24.13
CA VAL A 508 4.72 14.13 24.60
C VAL A 508 6.00 14.40 23.82
N ARG A 509 6.08 15.54 23.14
CA ARG A 509 7.29 15.97 22.41
C ARG A 509 7.82 17.26 23.00
N ILE A 510 9.07 17.23 23.41
CA ILE A 510 9.79 18.37 23.99
C ILE A 510 10.99 18.69 23.12
N GLU A 511 11.13 19.96 22.77
CA GLU A 511 12.28 20.50 22.05
C GLU A 511 12.66 21.83 22.72
N ASP A 512 13.96 22.09 22.91
CA ASP A 512 14.47 23.34 23.49
C ASP A 512 13.80 23.75 24.82
N ASP A 513 13.57 22.79 25.71
CA ASP A 513 12.90 22.97 27.02
C ASP A 513 11.48 23.57 26.95
N ALA A 514 10.77 23.31 25.84
CA ALA A 514 9.37 23.66 25.68
C ALA A 514 8.55 22.47 25.14
N LEU A 515 7.28 22.40 25.55
CA LEU A 515 6.32 21.45 25.00
C LEU A 515 5.95 21.89 23.58
N THR A 516 6.35 21.08 22.60
CA THR A 516 6.04 21.29 21.18
C THR A 516 5.00 20.31 20.66
N GLY A 517 4.56 19.37 21.49
CA GLY A 517 3.61 18.34 21.10
C GLY A 517 2.98 17.58 22.26
N LEU A 518 1.65 17.47 22.26
CA LEU A 518 0.87 16.62 23.15
C LEU A 518 -0.25 15.98 22.34
N TYR A 519 -0.11 14.71 21.96
CA TYR A 519 -0.97 14.05 20.98
C TYR A 519 -1.52 12.73 21.53
N PHE A 520 -2.83 12.53 21.48
CA PHE A 520 -3.39 11.18 21.68
C PHE A 520 -2.90 10.25 20.58
N VAL A 521 -2.40 9.07 20.95
CA VAL A 521 -2.02 8.04 19.98
C VAL A 521 -3.25 7.70 19.13
N GLY A 522 -3.05 7.74 17.81
CA GLY A 522 -4.10 7.53 16.80
C GLY A 522 -4.99 8.75 16.51
N GLN A 523 -4.69 9.95 17.02
CA GLN A 523 -5.45 11.15 16.64
C GLN A 523 -5.25 11.53 15.16
N LYS A 524 -6.23 12.19 14.54
CA LYS A 524 -6.29 12.49 13.10
C LYS A 524 -5.04 13.20 12.52
N TYR A 525 -4.38 14.03 13.32
CA TYR A 525 -3.18 14.79 12.95
C TYR A 525 -1.99 14.41 13.85
N PHE A 526 -1.76 13.10 14.06
CA PHE A 526 -0.62 12.58 14.82
C PHE A 526 0.69 12.69 14.01
N PRO A 527 1.77 13.31 14.55
CA PRO A 527 3.03 13.50 13.84
C PRO A 527 3.86 12.21 13.79
N PRO A 528 4.80 12.09 12.83
CA PRO A 528 5.79 11.01 12.85
C PRO A 528 6.80 11.27 13.99
N VAL A 529 6.65 10.54 15.10
CA VAL A 529 7.54 10.62 16.27
C VAL A 529 8.29 9.31 16.48
N ALA A 530 9.55 9.39 16.92
CA ALA A 530 10.25 8.24 17.48
C ALA A 530 9.82 8.09 18.93
N ILE A 531 9.02 7.07 19.24
CA ILE A 531 8.65 6.78 20.63
C ILE A 531 9.89 6.24 21.33
N VAL A 532 10.37 6.97 22.33
CA VAL A 532 11.46 6.51 23.20
C VAL A 532 10.85 5.53 24.20
N THR A 533 11.34 4.29 24.23
CA THR A 533 10.84 3.25 25.14
C THR A 533 11.46 3.38 26.54
N GLU A 534 10.78 2.79 27.53
CA GLU A 534 11.04 2.92 28.97
C GLU A 534 12.45 2.51 29.45
N ALA A 535 13.31 1.95 28.60
CA ALA A 535 14.70 1.66 28.96
C ALA A 535 15.55 2.94 29.16
N ASP A 536 15.11 4.09 28.62
CA ASP A 536 15.67 5.42 28.92
C ASP A 536 14.85 6.19 29.99
N ALA A 537 13.91 5.54 30.69
CA ALA A 537 13.05 6.18 31.71
C ALA A 537 13.83 6.78 32.89
N LEU A 538 15.13 6.50 33.03
CA LEU A 538 16.00 7.22 33.94
C LEU A 538 16.34 8.67 33.50
N ALA A 539 15.87 9.13 32.33
CA ALA A 539 16.11 10.48 31.84
C ALA A 539 14.88 11.14 31.18
N MET A 540 13.67 10.98 31.75
CA MET A 540 12.61 11.97 31.47
C MET A 540 13.14 13.35 31.87
N SER A 541 13.17 14.30 30.91
CA SER A 541 13.52 15.68 31.23
C SER A 541 12.59 16.20 32.34
N PRO A 542 13.04 17.12 33.21
CA PRO A 542 12.19 17.72 34.23
C PRO A 542 10.85 18.21 33.68
N LEU A 543 10.87 18.75 32.46
CA LEU A 543 9.67 19.19 31.74
C LEU A 543 8.76 18.03 31.32
N ALA A 544 9.28 16.90 30.85
CA ALA A 544 8.47 15.73 30.49
C ALA A 544 7.71 15.18 31.70
N ARG A 545 8.36 15.18 32.87
CA ARG A 545 7.75 14.76 34.13
C ARG A 545 6.64 15.73 34.56
N LYS A 546 6.92 17.03 34.50
CA LYS A 546 5.93 18.08 34.77
C LYS A 546 4.70 17.97 33.85
N VAL A 547 4.91 17.67 32.55
CA VAL A 547 3.81 17.43 31.61
C VAL A 547 2.98 16.22 32.03
N ALA A 548 3.62 15.11 32.39
CA ALA A 548 2.92 13.91 32.84
C ALA A 548 2.10 14.16 34.12
N GLU A 549 2.68 14.86 35.10
CA GLU A 549 2.04 15.26 36.35
C GLU A 549 0.82 16.15 36.11
N GLU A 550 0.98 17.26 35.37
CA GLU A 550 -0.13 18.18 35.13
C GLU A 550 -1.25 17.55 34.28
N VAL A 551 -0.92 16.66 33.34
CA VAL A 551 -1.93 15.90 32.59
C VAL A 551 -2.67 14.90 33.49
N ALA A 552 -1.98 14.23 34.40
CA ALA A 552 -2.61 13.35 35.38
C ALA A 552 -3.53 14.12 36.33
N GLU A 553 -3.06 15.24 36.89
CA GLU A 553 -3.88 16.14 37.72
C GLU A 553 -5.14 16.61 36.98
N TYR A 554 -5.00 16.98 35.71
CA TYR A 554 -6.14 17.35 34.87
C TYR A 554 -7.15 16.21 34.73
N PHE A 555 -6.70 14.97 34.49
CA PHE A 555 -7.61 13.81 34.40
C PHE A 555 -8.29 13.43 35.72
N THR A 556 -7.71 13.83 36.86
CA THR A 556 -8.34 13.70 38.18
C THR A 556 -9.24 14.87 38.55
N GLY A 557 -9.29 15.93 37.72
CA GLY A 557 -10.09 17.13 37.97
C GLY A 557 -9.47 18.09 38.99
N THR A 558 -8.19 17.89 39.38
CA THR A 558 -7.49 18.77 40.34
C THR A 558 -6.71 19.89 39.66
N ARG A 559 -6.61 19.89 38.32
CA ARG A 559 -5.97 20.94 37.53
C ARG A 559 -6.89 21.53 36.48
N GLU A 560 -7.03 22.85 36.53
CA GLU A 560 -7.79 23.65 35.56
C GLU A 560 -6.89 24.47 34.62
N THR A 561 -5.67 24.80 35.07
CA THR A 561 -4.69 25.62 34.33
C THR A 561 -3.32 24.93 34.27
N PHE A 562 -2.65 25.00 33.12
CA PHE A 562 -1.33 24.39 32.92
C PHE A 562 -0.20 25.42 33.07
N SER A 563 0.92 25.01 33.69
CA SER A 563 2.10 25.87 33.87
C SER A 563 3.30 25.41 33.03
N VAL A 564 3.10 24.41 32.18
CA VAL A 564 4.09 23.93 31.21
C VAL A 564 4.36 25.01 30.14
N PRO A 565 5.62 25.39 29.87
CA PRO A 565 5.96 26.24 28.74
C PRO A 565 5.63 25.55 27.41
N ILE A 566 4.80 26.19 26.57
CA ILE A 566 4.35 25.66 25.28
C ILE A 566 4.95 26.48 24.14
N HIS A 567 5.51 25.80 23.14
CA HIS A 567 5.95 26.40 21.90
C HIS A 567 5.16 25.82 20.72
N LEU A 568 4.21 26.61 20.22
CA LEU A 568 3.34 26.22 19.10
C LEU A 568 3.99 26.48 17.73
N ARG A 569 4.37 25.40 17.02
CA ARG A 569 4.87 25.46 15.65
C ARG A 569 3.72 25.31 14.65
N GLY A 570 3.51 26.34 13.83
CA GLY A 570 2.47 26.38 12.80
C GLY A 570 2.53 27.68 11.98
N THR A 571 1.64 27.81 11.00
CA THR A 571 1.53 29.04 10.22
C THR A 571 1.13 30.23 11.10
N ALA A 572 1.40 31.46 10.65
CA ALA A 572 0.98 32.66 11.38
C ALA A 572 -0.53 32.65 11.69
N PHE A 573 -1.35 32.19 10.74
CA PHE A 573 -2.78 32.01 10.94
C PHE A 573 -3.11 30.98 12.04
N GLN A 574 -2.48 29.80 12.01
CA GLN A 574 -2.69 28.76 13.01
C GLN A 574 -2.33 29.24 14.42
N ARG A 575 -1.19 29.92 14.56
CA ARG A 575 -0.76 30.47 15.86
C ARG A 575 -1.73 31.50 16.41
N ARG A 576 -2.32 32.34 15.56
CA ARG A 576 -3.41 33.26 15.99
C ARG A 576 -4.62 32.49 16.52
N VAL A 577 -5.09 31.48 15.78
CA VAL A 577 -6.22 30.65 16.22
C VAL A 577 -5.91 29.94 17.54
N TRP A 578 -4.73 29.35 17.70
CA TRP A 578 -4.38 28.64 18.93
C TRP A 578 -4.19 29.56 20.13
N LYS A 579 -3.78 30.82 19.91
CA LYS A 579 -3.78 31.85 20.95
C LYS A 579 -5.19 32.12 21.48
N GLU A 580 -6.18 32.20 20.58
CA GLU A 580 -7.58 32.33 20.99
C GLU A 580 -8.09 31.09 21.74
N LEU A 581 -7.62 29.89 21.38
CA LEU A 581 -7.98 28.67 22.11
C LEU A 581 -7.44 28.68 23.55
N LEU A 582 -6.21 29.14 23.75
CA LEU A 582 -5.61 29.24 25.09
C LEU A 582 -6.36 30.21 26.01
N ALA A 583 -7.12 31.16 25.44
CA ALA A 583 -7.93 32.10 26.19
C ALA A 583 -9.30 31.52 26.62
N ILE A 584 -9.67 30.30 26.22
CA ILE A 584 -10.93 29.66 26.62
C ILE A 584 -10.76 29.06 28.03
N PRO A 585 -11.50 29.51 29.06
CA PRO A 585 -11.42 28.98 30.42
C PRO A 585 -11.83 27.50 30.55
N PHE A 586 -11.45 26.86 31.65
CA PHE A 586 -11.86 25.50 31.98
C PHE A 586 -13.38 25.43 32.19
N GLY A 587 -14.05 24.45 31.57
CA GLY A 587 -15.50 24.27 31.66
C GLY A 587 -16.32 25.17 30.73
N GLU A 588 -15.70 26.16 30.08
CA GLU A 588 -16.39 27.04 29.13
C GLU A 588 -16.35 26.53 27.69
N LEU A 589 -17.42 26.81 26.94
CA LEU A 589 -17.56 26.44 25.54
C LEU A 589 -17.56 27.69 24.68
N VAL A 590 -16.90 27.60 23.52
CA VAL A 590 -16.91 28.64 22.49
C VAL A 590 -17.25 28.00 21.16
N THR A 591 -18.00 28.67 20.32
CA THR A 591 -18.37 28.19 18.99
C THR A 591 -17.25 28.46 17.98
N TYR A 592 -17.22 27.69 16.89
CA TYR A 592 -16.36 28.01 15.76
C TYR A 592 -16.60 29.43 15.20
N GLY A 593 -17.83 29.94 15.30
CA GLY A 593 -18.18 31.29 14.86
C GLY A 593 -17.49 32.37 15.70
N GLU A 594 -17.58 32.26 17.01
CA GLU A 594 -16.94 33.20 17.94
C GLU A 594 -15.41 33.20 17.80
N ILE A 595 -14.76 32.05 17.64
CA ILE A 595 -13.32 32.02 17.35
C ILE A 595 -13.00 32.70 16.00
N THR A 596 -13.87 32.55 15.00
CA THR A 596 -13.70 33.19 13.68
C THR A 596 -13.75 34.71 13.78
N GLU A 597 -14.67 35.23 14.59
CA GLU A 597 -14.78 36.66 14.88
C GLU A 597 -13.57 37.17 15.66
N ARG A 598 -13.15 36.47 16.73
CA ARG A 598 -11.97 36.84 17.54
C ARG A 598 -10.67 36.91 16.73
N VAL A 599 -10.50 36.07 15.71
CA VAL A 599 -9.33 36.13 14.80
C VAL A 599 -9.48 37.14 13.65
N GLY A 600 -10.57 37.92 13.62
CA GLY A 600 -10.81 38.98 12.65
C GLY A 600 -11.19 38.49 11.25
N LEU A 601 -11.88 37.35 11.15
CA LEU A 601 -12.33 36.78 9.87
C LEU A 601 -13.86 36.89 9.71
N PRO A 602 -14.36 37.03 8.46
CA PRO A 602 -15.79 36.88 8.20
C PRO A 602 -16.24 35.43 8.44
N MET A 603 -17.54 35.21 8.66
CA MET A 603 -18.11 33.88 8.94
C MET A 603 -17.81 32.82 7.87
N SER A 604 -17.54 33.22 6.62
CA SER A 604 -17.05 32.32 5.56
C SER A 604 -15.70 31.65 5.90
N GLY A 605 -14.94 32.24 6.82
CA GLY A 605 -13.67 31.74 7.37
C GLY A 605 -13.80 30.63 8.43
N ALA A 606 -15.00 30.31 8.91
CA ALA A 606 -15.20 29.33 9.99
C ALA A 606 -14.63 27.94 9.67
N ARG A 607 -14.65 27.55 8.39
CA ARG A 607 -14.05 26.28 7.94
C ARG A 607 -12.52 26.29 8.04
N ALA A 608 -11.88 27.42 7.77
CA ALA A 608 -10.43 27.58 7.89
C ALA A 608 -10.01 27.53 9.36
N VAL A 609 -10.78 28.19 10.24
CA VAL A 609 -10.61 28.11 11.70
C VAL A 609 -10.75 26.67 12.18
N GLY A 610 -11.79 25.94 11.77
CA GLY A 610 -11.92 24.52 12.11
C GLY A 610 -10.74 23.66 11.66
N GLY A 611 -10.15 23.97 10.51
CA GLY A 611 -8.92 23.34 10.03
C GLY A 611 -7.67 23.64 10.87
N ALA A 612 -7.59 24.83 11.48
CA ALA A 612 -6.52 25.23 12.39
C ALA A 612 -6.71 24.64 13.80
N VAL A 613 -7.93 24.70 14.34
CA VAL A 613 -8.33 24.06 15.62
C VAL A 613 -7.99 22.57 15.60
N GLY A 614 -8.32 21.88 14.52
CA GLY A 614 -8.02 20.45 14.37
C GLY A 614 -6.52 20.13 14.33
N ARG A 615 -5.68 21.04 13.85
CA ARG A 615 -4.22 20.84 13.74
C ARG A 615 -3.45 21.30 14.99
N ASN A 616 -4.16 21.57 16.08
CA ASN A 616 -3.54 21.88 17.36
C ASN A 616 -2.48 20.80 17.73
N PRO A 617 -1.20 21.18 17.90
CA PRO A 617 -0.14 20.24 18.23
C PRO A 617 -0.12 19.85 19.72
N VAL A 618 -0.80 20.59 20.60
CA VAL A 618 -0.77 20.38 22.05
C VAL A 618 -2.19 20.17 22.57
N SER A 619 -2.77 19.00 22.29
CA SER A 619 -4.10 18.61 22.76
C SER A 619 -4.23 18.74 24.28
N ILE A 620 -5.44 18.95 24.80
CA ILE A 620 -5.74 19.23 26.22
C ILE A 620 -5.27 20.61 26.67
N MET A 621 -3.96 20.91 26.61
CA MET A 621 -3.42 22.17 27.13
C MET A 621 -3.73 23.38 26.24
N VAL A 622 -3.78 23.19 24.91
CA VAL A 622 -4.49 24.09 24.01
C VAL A 622 -5.89 23.48 23.82
N PRO A 623 -6.95 24.06 24.42
CA PRO A 623 -8.21 23.35 24.66
C PRO A 623 -9.12 23.33 23.42
N CYS A 624 -8.68 22.67 22.35
CA CYS A 624 -9.45 22.56 21.11
C CYS A 624 -10.73 21.71 21.26
N HIS A 625 -10.88 20.94 22.35
CA HIS A 625 -12.10 20.21 22.70
C HIS A 625 -13.23 21.12 23.18
N ARG A 626 -12.94 22.34 23.65
CA ARG A 626 -13.92 23.35 24.09
C ARG A 626 -14.64 24.07 22.94
N VAL A 627 -14.19 23.86 21.70
CA VAL A 627 -14.79 24.50 20.52
C VAL A 627 -15.96 23.68 19.97
N VAL A 628 -17.18 24.21 19.94
CA VAL A 628 -18.40 23.48 19.54
C VAL A 628 -19.08 24.08 18.30
N GLY A 629 -20.07 23.36 17.74
CA GLY A 629 -20.90 23.88 16.67
C GLY A 629 -21.81 25.02 17.15
N ALA A 630 -22.37 25.81 16.22
CA ALA A 630 -23.23 26.96 16.55
C ALA A 630 -24.46 26.60 17.40
N SER A 631 -24.94 25.35 17.34
CA SER A 631 -26.05 24.84 18.15
C SER A 631 -25.62 24.20 19.48
N GLY A 632 -24.35 24.33 19.88
CA GLY A 632 -23.75 23.58 20.99
C GLY A 632 -23.44 22.12 20.66
N SER A 633 -23.70 21.67 19.43
CA SER A 633 -23.45 20.28 19.01
C SER A 633 -21.96 19.92 19.00
N LEU A 634 -21.64 18.72 19.49
CA LEU A 634 -20.30 18.14 19.40
C LEU A 634 -19.98 17.78 17.95
N THR A 635 -19.26 18.68 17.30
CA THR A 635 -18.75 18.47 15.94
C THR A 635 -17.24 18.61 15.93
N GLY A 636 -16.57 17.79 15.12
CA GLY A 636 -15.13 17.88 14.82
C GLY A 636 -14.18 17.89 16.03
N TYR A 637 -13.38 16.83 16.19
CA TYR A 637 -12.24 16.81 17.11
C TYR A 637 -11.16 15.88 16.60
N ALA A 638 -9.90 16.31 16.65
CA ALA A 638 -8.78 15.52 16.12
C ALA A 638 -8.60 14.19 16.88
N GLY A 639 -8.85 14.19 18.19
CA GLY A 639 -8.78 12.99 19.03
C GLY A 639 -10.01 12.08 18.97
N GLY A 640 -11.06 12.42 18.21
CA GLY A 640 -12.32 11.67 18.12
C GLY A 640 -13.42 12.19 19.05
N ILE A 641 -14.69 12.12 18.60
CA ILE A 641 -15.83 12.73 19.33
C ILE A 641 -16.00 12.14 20.74
N ASP A 642 -15.69 10.87 20.95
CA ASP A 642 -15.81 10.24 22.27
C ASP A 642 -14.79 10.80 23.27
N ARG A 643 -13.55 11.06 22.84
CA ARG A 643 -12.55 11.74 23.69
C ARG A 643 -12.96 13.18 23.97
N LYS A 644 -13.52 13.90 22.99
CA LYS A 644 -14.03 15.26 23.20
C LYS A 644 -15.14 15.30 24.24
N ARG A 645 -16.12 14.39 24.12
CA ARG A 645 -17.20 14.26 25.10
C ARG A 645 -16.65 13.97 26.49
N ALA A 646 -15.71 13.02 26.60
CA ALA A 646 -15.06 12.68 27.87
C ALA A 646 -14.36 13.87 28.53
N LEU A 647 -13.59 14.64 27.76
CA LEU A 647 -12.90 15.84 28.26
C LEU A 647 -13.91 16.90 28.73
N LEU A 648 -14.96 17.16 27.95
CA LEU A 648 -15.99 18.14 28.33
C LEU A 648 -16.82 17.71 29.54
N SER A 649 -17.13 16.42 29.67
CA SER A 649 -17.78 15.85 30.85
C SER A 649 -16.90 15.94 32.10
N LEU A 650 -15.57 15.78 31.94
CA LEU A 650 -14.61 15.99 33.02
C LEU A 650 -14.57 17.45 33.47
N GLU A 651 -14.64 18.40 32.53
CA GLU A 651 -14.62 19.83 32.83
C GLU A 651 -15.96 20.39 33.34
N GLY A 652 -17.02 19.57 33.40
CA GLY A 652 -18.35 20.01 33.87
C GLY A 652 -19.16 20.84 32.85
N ALA A 653 -18.76 20.86 31.57
CA ALA A 653 -19.35 21.70 30.51
C ALA A 653 -20.73 21.22 29.98
N GLY A 654 -21.56 20.57 30.82
CA GLY A 654 -22.96 20.24 30.48
C GLY A 654 -23.20 18.98 29.63
N PHE A 655 -22.20 18.10 29.47
CA PHE A 655 -22.38 16.79 28.83
C PHE A 655 -22.37 15.67 29.88
N GLU A 656 -23.51 15.01 30.10
CA GLU A 656 -23.65 13.96 31.13
C GLU A 656 -22.63 12.82 30.99
N ARG A 657 -22.15 12.32 32.14
CA ARG A 657 -21.35 11.09 32.25
C ARG A 657 -22.25 9.87 31.99
N GLY A 658 -22.44 9.49 30.73
CA GLY A 658 -23.26 8.33 30.36
C GLY A 658 -22.73 6.99 30.92
N ALA A 659 -23.64 6.04 31.21
CA ALA A 659 -23.42 4.79 31.96
C ALA A 659 -22.47 3.72 31.37
N HIS A 660 -21.72 4.03 30.30
CA HIS A 660 -20.75 3.12 29.67
C HIS A 660 -19.42 3.85 29.37
N HIS A 661 -18.97 4.71 30.28
CA HIS A 661 -17.86 5.61 30.02
C HIS A 661 -16.47 4.96 30.30
N PRO A 662 -15.49 4.99 29.36
CA PRO A 662 -14.14 4.43 29.59
C PRO A 662 -13.42 5.02 30.81
N VAL A 663 -13.70 6.28 31.12
CA VAL A 663 -13.18 6.99 32.31
C VAL A 663 -13.72 6.39 33.63
N GLN A 664 -14.92 5.77 33.64
CA GLN A 664 -15.44 5.07 34.83
C GLN A 664 -14.74 3.74 35.08
N GLN A 665 -14.24 3.06 34.03
CA GLN A 665 -13.43 1.84 34.19
C GLN A 665 -11.99 2.14 34.60
N ALA A 666 -11.44 3.30 34.19
CA ALA A 666 -10.07 3.68 34.49
C ALA A 666 -9.87 4.33 35.89
N LEU A 667 -10.93 4.85 36.50
CA LEU A 667 -10.91 5.42 37.87
C LEU A 667 -11.44 4.46 38.94
N ALA A 668 -11.82 3.24 38.55
CA ALA A 668 -12.28 2.18 39.46
C ALA A 668 -11.21 1.12 39.79
N PHE A 669 -9.94 1.40 39.46
CA PHE A 669 -8.78 0.57 39.80
C PHE A 669 -7.68 1.38 40.45
#